data_AF-A0A1Y2EMX4-F1
#
_entry.id   AF-A0A1Y2EMX4-F1
#
_cell.length_a   1.000
_cell.length_b   1.000
_cell.length_c   1.000
_cell.angle_alpha   90.00
_cell.angle_beta   90.00
_cell.angle_gamma   90.00
#
_symmetry.space_group_name_H-M   'P 1'
#
loop_
_entity.id
_entity.type
_entity.pdbx_description
1 polymer ?
#
loop_
_entity_poly.entity_id
_entity_poly.type
_entity_poly.pdbx_seq_one_letter_code
_entity_poly.pdbx_strand_id
1 'polypeptide(L)'
;GYLKFHLFLFLIYLLKKAYLYNISINNDVKTMENLADIINDPLLTNDVNVNLFNENYNIDCNGKNHLYLHNSLTFNGKNNTKINFQSSDKGSFKIHFSAGSYNKKLIFNNINFYNYDGTYVENSGIVVGETEEKIDQYTIEFNNCEFYDIKAMIINIKITCLKKTQSLPQVIFNNCKFKNLNEVFQAYHFESFRNSINQEHCFSMEYRNCYFENIKTIGELYYGDLAIYDSYITNIYGSEEFTCSFIHSSAYNNKITIKNTKIIDNFVTLNKPFFVLLGSFLELENSIFKNCYSYSNYLMQFFGRDWTSLDNPNMIISNTEFNNINTLVEGVCNSIKITDSKFHNITSRSSTPIIFNSSTSTIHAENTEFSNIISLRSSLFSAESSLIFSNVKFNNIMSNSFSLIACNIYKSSFSNCSFESIICNGESENSSLLEFKSPTYGAELEFNDVIIRNCKSNGNLINVKGNLTTLKFSHLTLNNNDSYGPLINNESIKSFITFDNLNIYNNKNINKFKCGLFTYNKNINLTITNSIFKDNIIKNNGGSLCFTDIDSLNMKIKSSLFENNYGINGGVMYFKQFNNHLNENPIELIDLIFKKNKAEYFGGVIFSDNEHLNIQNVKNVTFTENYAYAGGVIYLNNENNEIIKNDLLYVNNKNFIYINNTAESHGDNYATDPYVIDLINQDIYNIFNRTIKSGDSIPLKFNLYDEFNQTINDASKLYSNLGLKINILNNNDSNNYKLYGNSCFYSNGICDLTNFKIFSINPNNIKLNISIVNENNKILFKNEIMNVEIAKCDEEQIKITDKYNYYSCEKPICKENCPILKGTAECIKGNKENVNSIELNQCKCLPGWLETNCDKRDLTKFNNLNKRIIEDTGFIKCELVLFGLLLSLISLNFNPFENYNSCALEFIFKHSGIILIYIIFTLYTQAASKLGLNLQNYNGTSTLQLSEPYKENSFIQSSKNYGNLEIISSSNRNVKFDGNTSKMQVNTINSQNIANKNDSMSINKSEMDSKKLYKNISFIHSLTLELCIAYIILSIALIIIILILKRKDIIYVQQYNYTWSYECPLRSLNLGIFSFESLLILFLVINSKNILNYTYIFKCTRYIIYAGMIWITFGPLIDLISYLAKYDNSNVILGFSITTNSICYFIIFILFIWDKVYYILRHQDNNCHNYFLAVKLEKCFIHNSFNCKCNKKQVEENDENIKQYIQFYKYNTQIFTFSNGRIIYNRSKNAL
;
A
#
# COMPACT_ATOMS: atom_id res chain seq x y z
N GLY A 1 -28.01 -88.01 -1.06
CA GLY A 1 -27.65 -86.72 -1.68
C GLY A 1 -26.37 -86.18 -1.05
N TYR A 2 -26.44 -85.67 0.18
CA TYR A 2 -25.34 -85.03 0.90
C TYR A 2 -24.04 -85.85 0.98
N LEU A 3 -24.10 -87.15 1.30
CA LEU A 3 -22.90 -87.99 1.38
C LEU A 3 -22.20 -88.15 0.01
N LYS A 4 -22.95 -88.25 -1.10
CA LYS A 4 -22.37 -88.34 -2.46
C LYS A 4 -21.74 -87.00 -2.88
N PHE A 5 -22.33 -85.87 -2.50
CA PHE A 5 -21.76 -84.55 -2.74
C PHE A 5 -20.47 -84.33 -1.95
N HIS A 6 -20.43 -84.73 -0.67
CA HIS A 6 -19.20 -84.68 0.12
C HIS A 6 -18.14 -85.67 -0.35
N LEU A 7 -18.52 -86.87 -0.78
CA LEU A 7 -17.57 -87.83 -1.36
C LEU A 7 -17.00 -87.31 -2.68
N PHE A 8 -17.82 -86.66 -3.52
CA PHE A 8 -17.39 -86.02 -4.76
C PHE A 8 -16.45 -84.83 -4.49
N LEU A 9 -16.77 -83.96 -3.52
CA LEU A 9 -15.88 -82.87 -3.10
C LEU A 9 -14.56 -83.41 -2.49
N PHE A 10 -14.61 -84.50 -1.74
CA PHE A 10 -13.43 -85.16 -1.20
C PHE A 10 -12.58 -85.82 -2.30
N LEU A 11 -13.21 -86.42 -3.32
CA LEU A 11 -12.51 -86.98 -4.48
C LEU A 11 -11.87 -85.88 -5.33
N ILE A 12 -12.57 -84.77 -5.56
CA ILE A 12 -12.00 -83.57 -6.21
C ILE A 12 -10.83 -83.02 -5.40
N TYR A 13 -10.94 -82.98 -4.07
CA TYR A 13 -9.86 -82.54 -3.19
C TYR A 13 -8.64 -83.47 -3.29
N LEU A 14 -8.84 -84.79 -3.30
CA LEU A 14 -7.77 -85.77 -3.47
C LEU A 14 -7.13 -85.69 -4.86
N LEU A 15 -7.92 -85.54 -5.92
CA LEU A 15 -7.42 -85.33 -7.28
C LEU A 15 -6.60 -84.04 -7.36
N LYS A 16 -7.11 -82.93 -6.81
CA LYS A 16 -6.39 -81.66 -6.78
C LYS A 16 -5.08 -81.76 -5.99
N LYS A 17 -5.05 -82.57 -4.92
CA LYS A 17 -3.83 -82.86 -4.16
C LYS A 17 -2.85 -83.77 -4.91
N ALA A 18 -3.32 -84.61 -5.82
CA ALA A 18 -2.49 -85.43 -6.69
C ALA A 18 -1.80 -84.62 -7.79
N TYR A 19 -2.37 -83.49 -8.22
CA TYR A 19 -1.80 -82.56 -9.19
C TYR A 19 -0.85 -81.50 -8.58
N LEU A 20 -0.57 -81.57 -7.27
CA LEU A 20 0.40 -80.70 -6.61
C LEU A 20 1.75 -81.39 -6.50
N TYR A 21 2.72 -80.92 -7.27
CA TYR A 21 4.08 -81.46 -7.28
C TYR A 21 4.97 -80.68 -6.32
N ASN A 22 5.48 -81.32 -5.26
CA ASN A 22 6.34 -80.66 -4.27
C ASN A 22 7.82 -80.93 -4.58
N ILE A 23 8.60 -79.87 -4.75
CA ILE A 23 10.05 -79.89 -4.98
C ILE A 23 10.74 -79.35 -3.73
N SER A 24 11.80 -80.01 -3.29
CA SER A 24 12.65 -79.55 -2.19
C SER A 24 14.00 -79.12 -2.77
N ILE A 25 14.39 -77.87 -2.57
CA ILE A 25 15.61 -77.32 -3.17
C ILE A 25 16.66 -77.07 -2.09
N ASN A 26 17.86 -77.62 -2.28
CA ASN A 26 19.03 -77.37 -1.46
C ASN A 26 19.89 -76.25 -2.09
N ASN A 27 20.61 -75.48 -1.27
CA ASN A 27 21.49 -74.40 -1.73
C ASN A 27 22.87 -74.90 -2.23
N ASP A 28 22.94 -75.97 -3.02
CA ASP A 28 24.18 -76.31 -3.72
C ASP A 28 24.23 -75.60 -5.08
N VAL A 29 25.45 -75.22 -5.50
CA VAL A 29 25.68 -74.39 -6.71
C VAL A 29 25.04 -75.01 -7.94
N LYS A 30 25.17 -76.33 -8.12
CA LYS A 30 24.65 -77.03 -9.31
C LYS A 30 23.13 -77.04 -9.35
N THR A 31 22.47 -77.20 -8.20
CA THR A 31 21.00 -77.10 -8.10
C THR A 31 20.53 -75.68 -8.42
N MET A 32 21.23 -74.65 -7.94
CA MET A 32 20.85 -73.25 -8.21
C MET A 32 21.13 -72.82 -9.66
N GLU A 33 22.19 -73.31 -10.29
CA GLU A 33 22.46 -73.11 -11.73
C GLU A 33 21.37 -73.71 -12.62
N ASN A 34 20.84 -74.89 -12.26
CA ASN A 34 19.81 -75.62 -13.01
C ASN A 34 18.39 -75.39 -12.45
N LEU A 35 18.17 -74.35 -11.64
CA LEU A 35 16.93 -74.10 -10.92
C LEU A 35 15.71 -74.07 -11.85
N ALA A 36 15.83 -73.38 -12.99
CA ALA A 36 14.76 -73.27 -13.97
C ALA A 36 14.41 -74.61 -14.60
N ASP A 37 15.41 -75.40 -15.01
CA ASP A 37 15.19 -76.72 -15.63
C ASP A 37 14.49 -77.69 -14.67
N ILE A 38 14.87 -77.66 -13.37
CA ILE A 38 14.25 -78.47 -12.32
C ILE A 38 12.76 -78.13 -12.14
N ILE A 39 12.37 -76.86 -12.33
CA ILE A 39 11.02 -76.36 -12.08
C ILE A 39 10.14 -76.42 -13.34
N ASN A 40 10.68 -76.16 -14.53
CA ASN A 40 9.92 -76.04 -15.78
C ASN A 40 9.27 -77.36 -16.22
N ASP A 41 9.99 -78.47 -16.14
CA ASP A 41 9.49 -79.79 -16.53
C ASP A 41 8.17 -80.16 -15.79
N PRO A 42 8.10 -80.10 -14.45
CA PRO A 42 6.86 -80.40 -13.73
C PRO A 42 5.77 -79.33 -13.92
N LEU A 43 6.12 -78.06 -14.17
CA LEU A 43 5.15 -76.99 -14.42
C LEU A 43 4.32 -77.20 -15.69
N LEU A 44 4.78 -77.99 -16.66
CA LEU A 44 4.03 -78.30 -17.88
C LEU A 44 2.70 -79.00 -17.59
N THR A 45 2.63 -79.79 -16.51
CA THR A 45 1.47 -80.68 -16.24
C THR A 45 0.84 -80.50 -14.86
N ASN A 46 1.54 -79.89 -13.89
CA ASN A 46 1.11 -79.81 -12.50
C ASN A 46 1.33 -78.42 -11.91
N ASP A 47 0.56 -78.08 -10.87
CA ASP A 47 0.92 -76.98 -9.97
C ASP A 47 2.17 -77.39 -9.17
N VAL A 48 3.14 -76.49 -9.01
CA VAL A 48 4.43 -76.79 -8.39
C VAL A 48 4.62 -75.99 -7.10
N ASN A 49 4.98 -76.69 -6.02
CA ASN A 49 5.38 -76.11 -4.74
C ASN A 49 6.87 -76.35 -4.50
N VAL A 50 7.65 -75.28 -4.45
CA VAL A 50 9.09 -75.29 -4.14
C VAL A 50 9.30 -74.96 -2.67
N ASN A 51 9.80 -75.91 -1.88
CA ASN A 51 10.13 -75.72 -0.47
C ASN A 51 11.63 -75.42 -0.31
N LEU A 52 11.92 -74.26 0.28
CA LEU A 52 13.27 -73.75 0.54
C LEU A 52 13.64 -74.01 2.02
N PHE A 53 14.46 -75.02 2.27
CA PHE A 53 14.85 -75.45 3.63
C PHE A 53 16.05 -74.72 4.22
N ASN A 54 16.94 -74.18 3.38
CA ASN A 54 18.13 -73.46 3.82
C ASN A 54 17.81 -72.01 4.18
N GLU A 55 18.67 -71.40 4.99
CA GLU A 55 18.55 -69.98 5.34
C GLU A 55 19.02 -69.05 4.23
N ASN A 56 19.91 -69.49 3.34
CA ASN A 56 20.45 -68.66 2.27
C ASN A 56 20.51 -69.48 0.97
N TYR A 57 20.15 -68.85 -0.15
CA TYR A 57 20.15 -69.39 -1.50
C TYR A 57 20.86 -68.41 -2.43
N ASN A 58 21.95 -68.83 -3.07
CA ASN A 58 22.71 -67.96 -3.96
C ASN A 58 22.24 -68.17 -5.41
N ILE A 59 21.68 -67.14 -6.04
CA ILE A 59 21.38 -67.15 -7.48
C ILE A 59 22.68 -67.00 -8.26
N ASP A 60 22.95 -67.89 -9.22
CA ASP A 60 24.12 -67.78 -10.09
C ASP A 60 24.13 -66.42 -10.82
N CYS A 61 25.27 -65.74 -10.80
CA CYS A 61 25.48 -64.48 -11.51
C CYS A 61 25.32 -64.59 -13.04
N ASN A 62 25.46 -65.79 -13.61
CA ASN A 62 25.16 -66.05 -15.02
C ASN A 62 23.80 -66.72 -15.23
N GLY A 63 23.11 -67.07 -14.14
CA GLY A 63 21.89 -67.86 -14.14
C GLY A 63 20.77 -67.16 -14.90
N LYS A 64 20.41 -67.73 -16.05
CA LYS A 64 19.22 -67.35 -16.81
C LYS A 64 18.03 -68.17 -16.30
N ASN A 65 17.45 -67.79 -15.16
CA ASN A 65 16.32 -68.52 -14.58
C ASN A 65 15.00 -68.19 -15.31
N HIS A 66 14.85 -68.71 -16.53
CA HIS A 66 13.63 -68.58 -17.31
C HIS A 66 12.60 -69.61 -16.83
N LEU A 67 11.53 -69.16 -16.19
CA LEU A 67 10.44 -69.99 -15.70
C LEU A 67 9.23 -69.85 -16.63
N TYR A 68 8.83 -70.94 -17.29
CA TYR A 68 7.69 -70.99 -18.21
C TYR A 68 6.45 -71.51 -17.48
N LEU A 69 5.59 -70.60 -17.03
CA LEU A 69 4.43 -70.94 -16.23
C LEU A 69 3.30 -71.40 -17.14
N HIS A 70 3.11 -72.71 -17.24
CA HIS A 70 1.90 -73.33 -17.77
C HIS A 70 0.85 -73.58 -16.67
N ASN A 71 1.30 -73.84 -15.44
CA ASN A 71 0.49 -74.00 -14.22
C ASN A 71 1.01 -73.08 -13.10
N SER A 72 0.42 -73.16 -11.90
CA SER A 72 0.82 -72.30 -10.77
C SER A 72 2.12 -72.75 -10.12
N LEU A 73 2.95 -71.80 -9.70
CA LEU A 73 4.22 -72.02 -9.01
C LEU A 73 4.21 -71.30 -7.66
N THR A 74 4.60 -71.99 -6.58
CA THR A 74 4.73 -71.38 -5.25
C THR A 74 6.08 -71.70 -4.64
N PHE A 75 6.83 -70.67 -4.22
CA PHE A 75 8.04 -70.79 -3.41
C PHE A 75 7.72 -70.55 -1.94
N ASN A 76 8.06 -71.51 -1.08
CA ASN A 76 7.85 -71.47 0.36
C ASN A 76 9.19 -71.43 1.10
N GLY A 77 9.53 -70.29 1.68
CA GLY A 77 10.63 -70.12 2.62
C GLY A 77 10.23 -70.43 4.07
N LYS A 78 11.21 -70.81 4.89
CA LYS A 78 11.09 -70.72 6.35
C LYS A 78 11.34 -69.27 6.78
N ASN A 79 10.91 -68.89 7.99
CA ASN A 79 11.25 -67.57 8.53
C ASN A 79 12.76 -67.31 8.40
N ASN A 80 13.11 -66.19 7.75
CA ASN A 80 14.48 -65.76 7.42
C ASN A 80 15.16 -66.48 6.23
N THR A 81 14.47 -67.27 5.41
CA THR A 81 15.03 -67.76 4.14
C THR A 81 15.41 -66.57 3.24
N LYS A 82 16.66 -66.52 2.78
CA LYS A 82 17.19 -65.46 1.94
C LYS A 82 17.55 -65.96 0.54
N ILE A 83 17.24 -65.17 -0.47
CA ILE A 83 17.72 -65.34 -1.86
C ILE A 83 18.71 -64.20 -2.14
N ASN A 84 19.98 -64.55 -2.29
CA ASN A 84 21.11 -63.67 -2.53
C ASN A 84 21.43 -63.61 -4.02
N PHE A 85 21.43 -62.42 -4.62
CA PHE A 85 21.79 -62.23 -6.02
C PHE A 85 23.28 -61.93 -6.24
N GLN A 86 24.09 -61.99 -5.18
CA GLN A 86 25.55 -61.89 -5.24
C GLN A 86 26.07 -60.62 -5.94
N SER A 87 25.35 -59.51 -5.81
CA SER A 87 25.61 -58.24 -6.51
C SER A 87 25.65 -58.40 -8.04
N SER A 88 24.97 -59.42 -8.58
CA SER A 88 24.91 -59.67 -10.02
C SER A 88 24.07 -58.61 -10.73
N ASP A 89 24.46 -58.29 -11.96
CA ASP A 89 23.71 -57.50 -12.92
C ASP A 89 22.71 -58.35 -13.75
N LYS A 90 22.90 -59.67 -13.79
CA LYS A 90 22.18 -60.59 -14.68
C LYS A 90 21.28 -61.59 -13.98
N GLY A 91 21.63 -62.00 -12.76
CA GLY A 91 20.86 -62.98 -11.99
C GLY A 91 19.44 -62.46 -11.74
N SER A 92 18.44 -63.09 -12.38
CA SER A 92 17.03 -62.72 -12.26
C SER A 92 16.11 -63.94 -12.46
N PHE A 93 14.86 -63.82 -12.04
CA PHE A 93 13.76 -64.72 -12.39
C PHE A 93 13.00 -64.14 -13.58
N LYS A 94 13.13 -64.78 -14.74
CA LYS A 94 12.40 -64.37 -15.96
C LYS A 94 11.17 -65.23 -16.12
N ILE A 95 10.01 -64.66 -15.88
CA ILE A 95 8.73 -65.35 -15.82
C ILE A 95 8.02 -65.19 -17.17
N HIS A 96 7.78 -66.31 -17.85
CA HIS A 96 7.04 -66.38 -19.11
C HIS A 96 5.66 -66.97 -18.81
N PHE A 97 4.62 -66.15 -18.90
CA PHE A 97 3.24 -66.64 -18.79
C PHE A 97 2.80 -67.18 -20.15
N SER A 98 2.91 -68.50 -20.33
CA SER A 98 2.64 -69.16 -21.61
C SER A 98 1.19 -69.05 -22.07
N ALA A 99 0.93 -69.19 -23.36
CA ALA A 99 -0.44 -69.22 -23.88
C ALA A 99 -1.25 -70.49 -23.50
N GLY A 100 -2.58 -70.40 -23.51
CA GLY A 100 -3.57 -71.47 -23.44
C GLY A 100 -4.05 -71.88 -22.04
N SER A 101 -3.66 -71.17 -20.98
CA SER A 101 -3.97 -71.56 -19.60
C SER A 101 -4.35 -70.35 -18.74
N TYR A 102 -5.47 -70.48 -18.02
CA TYR A 102 -6.16 -69.40 -17.33
C TYR A 102 -5.91 -69.43 -15.81
N ASN A 103 -5.79 -68.27 -15.17
CA ASN A 103 -5.66 -68.07 -13.71
C ASN A 103 -4.37 -68.62 -13.08
N LYS A 104 -3.24 -68.43 -13.74
CA LYS A 104 -1.92 -68.88 -13.24
C LYS A 104 -1.46 -68.04 -12.07
N LYS A 105 -0.85 -68.68 -11.07
CA LYS A 105 -0.26 -67.97 -9.93
C LYS A 105 1.23 -68.22 -9.79
N LEU A 106 2.00 -67.17 -9.53
CA LEU A 106 3.37 -67.24 -9.04
C LEU A 106 3.38 -66.69 -7.62
N ILE A 107 3.68 -67.50 -6.60
CA ILE A 107 3.60 -67.09 -5.20
C ILE A 107 4.97 -67.23 -4.53
N PHE A 108 5.41 -66.21 -3.79
CA PHE A 108 6.58 -66.25 -2.92
C PHE A 108 6.15 -66.01 -1.48
N ASN A 109 6.43 -66.96 -0.58
CA ASN A 109 6.02 -66.90 0.82
C ASN A 109 7.24 -66.89 1.76
N ASN A 110 7.33 -65.90 2.64
CA ASN A 110 8.35 -65.78 3.70
C ASN A 110 9.80 -65.82 3.18
N ILE A 111 10.09 -65.02 2.15
CA ILE A 111 11.41 -64.99 1.49
C ILE A 111 11.99 -63.57 1.52
N ASN A 112 13.29 -63.49 1.82
CA ASN A 112 14.05 -62.26 1.85
C ASN A 112 14.96 -62.16 0.61
N PHE A 113 14.73 -61.21 -0.29
CA PHE A 113 15.54 -60.97 -1.49
C PHE A 113 16.56 -59.87 -1.21
N TYR A 114 17.84 -60.11 -1.53
CA TYR A 114 18.88 -59.11 -1.26
C TYR A 114 20.09 -59.17 -2.19
N ASN A 115 20.84 -58.07 -2.19
CA ASN A 115 22.14 -57.92 -2.85
C ASN A 115 22.06 -58.11 -4.38
N TYR A 116 21.20 -57.34 -5.05
CA TYR A 116 21.07 -57.32 -6.52
C TYR A 116 21.54 -55.97 -7.06
N ASP A 117 22.43 -55.97 -8.06
CA ASP A 117 22.93 -54.71 -8.65
C ASP A 117 22.04 -54.28 -9.82
N GLY A 118 21.98 -55.09 -10.88
CA GLY A 118 21.13 -54.88 -12.06
C GLY A 118 21.37 -53.59 -12.87
N THR A 119 22.13 -52.61 -12.38
CA THR A 119 22.20 -51.26 -12.98
C THR A 119 22.77 -51.19 -14.40
N TYR A 120 23.48 -52.22 -14.85
CA TYR A 120 24.12 -52.25 -16.17
C TYR A 120 23.22 -52.75 -17.31
N VAL A 121 22.03 -53.28 -16.98
CA VAL A 121 21.10 -53.86 -17.94
C VAL A 121 19.81 -53.07 -17.87
N GLU A 122 19.46 -52.38 -18.96
CA GLU A 122 18.16 -51.71 -19.08
C GLU A 122 17.04 -52.72 -18.84
N ASN A 123 16.00 -52.29 -18.11
CA ASN A 123 14.83 -53.12 -17.80
C ASN A 123 15.15 -54.38 -16.98
N SER A 124 16.27 -54.43 -16.27
CA SER A 124 16.61 -55.56 -15.40
C SER A 124 15.84 -55.48 -14.08
N GLY A 125 15.32 -56.61 -13.60
CA GLY A 125 14.70 -56.70 -12.29
C GLY A 125 14.88 -58.07 -11.68
N ILE A 126 14.62 -58.20 -10.37
CA ILE A 126 14.65 -59.51 -9.70
C ILE A 126 13.63 -60.45 -10.33
N VAL A 127 12.43 -59.95 -10.61
CA VAL A 127 11.36 -60.66 -11.33
C VAL A 127 11.03 -59.89 -12.60
N VAL A 128 11.33 -60.48 -13.76
CA VAL A 128 10.97 -59.92 -15.07
C VAL A 128 9.84 -60.75 -15.65
N GLY A 129 8.64 -60.20 -15.71
CA GLY A 129 7.45 -60.87 -16.22
C GLY A 129 7.15 -60.47 -17.66
N GLU A 130 7.01 -61.46 -18.54
CA GLU A 130 6.50 -61.29 -19.90
C GLU A 130 5.26 -62.16 -20.09
N THR A 131 4.21 -61.58 -20.66
CA THR A 131 2.97 -62.30 -21.00
C THR A 131 2.96 -62.61 -22.49
N GLU A 132 2.69 -63.86 -22.87
CA GLU A 132 2.50 -64.22 -24.28
C GLU A 132 1.05 -63.95 -24.74
N GLU A 133 0.09 -63.97 -23.81
CA GLU A 133 -1.32 -63.81 -24.12
C GLU A 133 -1.81 -62.36 -24.15
N LYS A 134 -2.89 -62.14 -24.89
CA LYS A 134 -3.60 -60.84 -24.95
C LYS A 134 -4.64 -60.66 -23.84
N ILE A 135 -4.65 -61.53 -22.84
CA ILE A 135 -5.55 -61.49 -21.68
C ILE A 135 -4.74 -61.39 -20.38
N ASP A 136 -5.42 -61.01 -19.30
CA ASP A 136 -4.83 -60.62 -18.01
C ASP A 136 -4.92 -61.69 -16.91
N GLN A 137 -5.17 -62.97 -17.24
CA GLN A 137 -5.50 -64.03 -16.28
C GLN A 137 -4.30 -64.68 -15.60
N TYR A 138 -3.47 -63.88 -14.94
CA TYR A 138 -2.35 -64.34 -14.12
C TYR A 138 -2.21 -63.47 -12.86
N THR A 139 -1.52 -64.00 -11.84
CA THR A 139 -1.21 -63.27 -10.61
C THR A 139 0.19 -63.62 -10.11
N ILE A 140 0.97 -62.61 -9.70
CA ILE A 140 2.22 -62.75 -8.96
C ILE A 140 1.96 -62.26 -7.54
N GLU A 141 2.20 -63.08 -6.52
CA GLU A 141 1.95 -62.77 -5.11
C GLU A 141 3.25 -62.87 -4.30
N PHE A 142 3.55 -61.86 -3.50
CA PHE A 142 4.61 -61.87 -2.50
C PHE A 142 3.98 -61.73 -1.12
N ASN A 143 4.12 -62.75 -0.28
CA ASN A 143 3.54 -62.77 1.06
C ASN A 143 4.65 -62.82 2.12
N ASN A 144 4.67 -61.83 3.03
CA ASN A 144 5.65 -61.71 4.09
C ASN A 144 7.11 -61.69 3.59
N CYS A 145 7.37 -61.01 2.47
CA CYS A 145 8.70 -60.91 1.88
C CYS A 145 9.43 -59.63 2.31
N GLU A 146 10.76 -59.69 2.36
CA GLU A 146 11.61 -58.51 2.59
C GLU A 146 12.58 -58.32 1.42
N PHE A 147 12.69 -57.10 0.90
CA PHE A 147 13.56 -56.72 -0.19
C PHE A 147 14.54 -55.67 0.33
N TYR A 148 15.84 -55.94 0.28
CA TYR A 148 16.84 -55.00 0.77
C TYR A 148 18.16 -55.00 0.02
N ASP A 149 18.78 -53.82 -0.06
CA ASP A 149 20.06 -53.58 -0.76
C ASP A 149 20.00 -54.03 -2.24
N ILE A 150 19.04 -53.46 -2.97
CA ILE A 150 18.78 -53.73 -4.39
C ILE A 150 18.96 -52.42 -5.16
N LYS A 151 19.93 -52.39 -6.08
CA LYS A 151 20.25 -51.21 -6.89
C LYS A 151 19.48 -51.14 -8.21
N ALA A 152 18.74 -52.18 -8.59
CA ALA A 152 17.81 -52.15 -9.72
C ALA A 152 16.36 -52.29 -9.23
N MET A 153 15.43 -52.58 -10.13
CA MET A 153 14.01 -52.77 -9.82
C MET A 153 13.73 -54.17 -9.26
N ILE A 154 12.74 -54.29 -8.39
CA ILE A 154 12.30 -55.62 -7.88
C ILE A 154 11.50 -56.34 -8.97
N ILE A 155 10.54 -55.64 -9.59
CA ILE A 155 9.67 -56.25 -10.58
C ILE A 155 9.59 -55.40 -11.85
N ASN A 156 9.79 -56.05 -13.00
CA ASN A 156 9.58 -55.44 -14.31
C ASN A 156 8.54 -56.24 -15.09
N ILE A 157 7.39 -55.64 -15.38
CA ILE A 157 6.30 -56.33 -16.09
C ILE A 157 6.07 -55.71 -17.47
N LYS A 158 6.24 -56.55 -18.48
CA LYS A 158 5.91 -56.26 -19.88
C LYS A 158 4.54 -56.85 -20.22
N ILE A 159 3.59 -55.96 -20.44
CA ILE A 159 2.16 -56.26 -20.59
C ILE A 159 1.83 -56.40 -22.08
N THR A 160 1.12 -57.46 -22.46
CA THR A 160 0.56 -57.64 -23.82
C THR A 160 -0.97 -57.67 -23.83
N CYS A 161 -1.60 -57.53 -22.67
CA CYS A 161 -3.04 -57.60 -22.52
C CYS A 161 -3.75 -56.48 -23.28
N LEU A 162 -4.77 -56.87 -24.05
CA LEU A 162 -5.63 -55.94 -24.76
C LEU A 162 -6.98 -55.75 -24.09
N LYS A 163 -7.46 -56.77 -23.36
CA LYS A 163 -8.76 -56.75 -22.68
C LYS A 163 -8.71 -57.29 -21.25
N LYS A 164 -9.23 -56.51 -20.29
CA LYS A 164 -9.42 -56.95 -18.90
C LYS A 164 -10.46 -58.07 -18.84
N THR A 165 -10.07 -59.20 -18.25
CA THR A 165 -10.92 -60.39 -18.08
C THR A 165 -11.00 -60.87 -16.62
N GLN A 166 -10.10 -60.40 -15.74
CA GLN A 166 -10.18 -60.66 -14.31
C GLN A 166 -10.28 -59.37 -13.48
N SER A 167 -10.84 -59.50 -12.27
CA SER A 167 -10.89 -58.41 -11.27
C SER A 167 -9.73 -58.43 -10.29
N LEU A 168 -9.02 -59.57 -10.17
CA LEU A 168 -7.86 -59.69 -9.29
C LEU A 168 -6.67 -58.93 -9.88
N PRO A 169 -5.85 -58.26 -9.04
CA PRO A 169 -4.59 -57.69 -9.49
C PRO A 169 -3.65 -58.74 -10.04
N GLN A 170 -2.85 -58.35 -11.02
CA GLN A 170 -1.82 -59.18 -11.63
C GLN A 170 -0.57 -59.26 -10.74
N VAL A 171 -0.34 -58.26 -9.88
CA VAL A 171 0.78 -58.27 -8.92
C VAL A 171 0.27 -57.85 -7.55
N ILE A 172 0.58 -58.64 -6.52
CA ILE A 172 0.17 -58.40 -5.13
C ILE A 172 1.39 -58.53 -4.21
N PHE A 173 1.70 -57.47 -3.47
CA PHE A 173 2.63 -57.50 -2.33
C PHE A 173 1.83 -57.41 -1.05
N ASN A 174 1.93 -58.41 -0.18
CA ASN A 174 1.16 -58.52 1.04
C ASN A 174 2.09 -58.69 2.24
N ASN A 175 2.03 -57.74 3.18
CA ASN A 175 2.88 -57.68 4.37
C ASN A 175 4.38 -57.68 4.04
N CYS A 176 4.79 -56.93 3.01
CA CYS A 176 6.17 -56.91 2.53
C CYS A 176 6.96 -55.69 3.04
N LYS A 177 8.29 -55.81 3.07
CA LYS A 177 9.22 -54.74 3.47
C LYS A 177 10.18 -54.40 2.34
N PHE A 178 10.44 -53.12 2.15
CA PHE A 178 11.26 -52.56 1.07
C PHE A 178 12.27 -51.59 1.67
N LYS A 179 13.57 -51.91 1.63
CA LYS A 179 14.64 -51.14 2.31
C LYS A 179 15.85 -50.90 1.42
N ASN A 180 16.38 -49.68 1.40
CA ASN A 180 17.62 -49.36 0.65
C ASN A 180 17.52 -49.79 -0.82
N LEU A 181 16.49 -49.31 -1.51
CA LEU A 181 16.19 -49.69 -2.89
C LEU A 181 16.34 -48.51 -3.83
N ASN A 182 16.73 -48.79 -5.08
CA ASN A 182 16.63 -47.80 -6.13
C ASN A 182 15.20 -47.70 -6.66
N GLU A 183 14.58 -48.82 -7.04
CA GLU A 183 13.23 -48.84 -7.61
C GLU A 183 12.48 -50.10 -7.18
N VAL A 184 11.16 -50.03 -6.96
CA VAL A 184 10.35 -51.21 -6.64
C VAL A 184 9.80 -51.84 -7.90
N PHE A 185 9.16 -51.07 -8.78
CA PHE A 185 8.52 -51.64 -9.97
C PHE A 185 8.60 -50.79 -11.23
N GLN A 186 8.53 -51.46 -12.37
CA GLN A 186 8.21 -50.87 -13.66
C GLN A 186 7.14 -51.71 -14.35
N ALA A 187 6.11 -51.07 -14.91
CA ALA A 187 5.06 -51.75 -15.66
C ALA A 187 4.75 -51.01 -16.96
N TYR A 188 4.93 -51.68 -18.10
CA TYR A 188 4.71 -51.08 -19.41
C TYR A 188 4.10 -52.07 -20.41
N HIS A 189 3.33 -51.53 -21.34
CA HIS A 189 2.77 -52.28 -22.46
C HIS A 189 3.83 -52.47 -23.56
N PHE A 190 3.84 -53.66 -24.18
CA PHE A 190 4.76 -54.02 -25.26
C PHE A 190 4.64 -53.10 -26.48
N GLU A 191 3.40 -52.79 -26.88
CA GLU A 191 3.11 -51.77 -27.89
C GLU A 191 3.27 -50.37 -27.27
N SER A 192 4.34 -49.65 -27.63
CA SER A 192 4.71 -48.37 -27.02
C SER A 192 3.64 -47.27 -27.11
N PHE A 193 2.80 -47.26 -28.15
CA PHE A 193 1.72 -46.29 -28.28
C PHE A 193 0.63 -46.46 -27.21
N ARG A 194 0.49 -47.65 -26.61
CA ARG A 194 -0.46 -47.88 -25.50
C ARG A 194 0.07 -47.34 -24.17
N ASN A 195 1.38 -47.13 -24.05
CA ASN A 195 2.01 -46.47 -22.90
C ASN A 195 1.68 -44.97 -22.81
N SER A 196 1.01 -44.41 -23.83
CA SER A 196 0.42 -43.08 -23.77
C SER A 196 -1.10 -43.09 -23.72
N ILE A 197 -1.78 -44.19 -24.13
CA ILE A 197 -3.24 -44.27 -24.20
C ILE A 197 -3.71 -45.59 -23.57
N ASN A 198 -4.14 -45.57 -22.31
CA ASN A 198 -4.77 -46.73 -21.68
C ASN A 198 -6.28 -46.75 -22.01
N GLN A 199 -6.69 -47.74 -22.80
CA GLN A 199 -8.10 -47.94 -23.15
C GLN A 199 -8.79 -49.01 -22.29
N GLU A 200 -8.06 -49.93 -21.65
CA GLU A 200 -8.69 -51.17 -21.14
C GLU A 200 -8.27 -51.66 -19.73
N HIS A 201 -7.54 -50.88 -18.90
CA HIS A 201 -7.25 -51.21 -17.47
C HIS A 201 -6.84 -52.68 -17.20
N CYS A 202 -6.08 -53.25 -18.14
CA CYS A 202 -5.73 -54.66 -18.24
C CYS A 202 -4.73 -55.16 -17.17
N PHE A 203 -4.07 -54.24 -16.48
CA PHE A 203 -3.04 -54.53 -15.51
C PHE A 203 -3.32 -53.77 -14.22
N SER A 204 -3.17 -54.43 -13.09
CA SER A 204 -3.33 -53.87 -11.76
C SER A 204 -2.28 -54.45 -10.81
N MET A 205 -1.67 -53.56 -10.02
CA MET A 205 -0.70 -53.89 -8.99
C MET A 205 -1.19 -53.40 -7.63
N GLU A 206 -0.98 -54.19 -6.58
CA GLU A 206 -1.47 -53.89 -5.24
C GLU A 206 -0.40 -54.14 -4.16
N TYR A 207 -0.27 -53.19 -3.22
CA TYR A 207 0.55 -53.29 -2.01
C TYR A 207 -0.36 -53.23 -0.79
N ARG A 208 -0.30 -54.24 0.09
CA ARG A 208 -1.11 -54.34 1.31
C ARG A 208 -0.23 -54.47 2.54
N ASN A 209 -0.44 -53.61 3.53
CA ASN A 209 0.30 -53.65 4.80
C ASN A 209 1.84 -53.65 4.61
N CYS A 210 2.33 -52.85 3.66
CA CYS A 210 3.73 -52.82 3.29
C CYS A 210 4.50 -51.70 4.01
N TYR A 211 5.81 -51.89 4.16
CA TYR A 211 6.72 -50.92 4.76
C TYR A 211 7.84 -50.54 3.79
N PHE A 212 8.02 -49.24 3.55
CA PHE A 212 8.98 -48.67 2.60
C PHE A 212 9.92 -47.71 3.32
N GLU A 213 11.23 -47.92 3.18
CA GLU A 213 12.26 -47.11 3.84
C GLU A 213 13.51 -46.96 2.95
N ASN A 214 14.05 -45.76 2.87
CA ASN A 214 15.28 -45.45 2.12
C ASN A 214 15.19 -45.87 0.65
N ILE A 215 14.21 -45.34 -0.08
CA ILE A 215 13.98 -45.68 -1.48
C ILE A 215 14.19 -44.45 -2.38
N LYS A 216 14.84 -44.61 -3.55
CA LYS A 216 14.96 -43.52 -4.53
C LYS A 216 13.62 -43.24 -5.22
N THR A 217 12.95 -44.27 -5.74
CA THR A 217 11.61 -44.20 -6.34
C THR A 217 10.79 -45.47 -6.06
N ILE A 218 9.47 -45.38 -5.93
CA ILE A 218 8.63 -46.58 -5.83
C ILE A 218 8.51 -47.22 -7.22
N GLY A 219 8.23 -46.45 -8.28
CA GLY A 219 8.26 -47.02 -9.62
C GLY A 219 7.56 -46.24 -10.71
N GLU A 220 7.58 -46.81 -11.91
CA GLU A 220 7.00 -46.26 -13.12
C GLU A 220 5.83 -47.11 -13.65
N LEU A 221 4.66 -46.48 -13.75
CA LEU A 221 3.43 -47.05 -14.26
C LEU A 221 3.12 -46.46 -15.64
N TYR A 222 3.64 -47.10 -16.69
CA TYR A 222 3.33 -46.71 -18.07
C TYR A 222 1.97 -47.24 -18.52
N TYR A 223 1.44 -48.30 -17.89
CA TYR A 223 0.14 -48.87 -18.25
C TYR A 223 -0.47 -49.67 -17.10
N GLY A 224 -1.67 -49.30 -16.66
CA GLY A 224 -2.46 -50.05 -15.68
C GLY A 224 -2.87 -49.25 -14.45
N ASP A 225 -3.26 -49.97 -13.40
CA ASP A 225 -3.70 -49.43 -12.12
C ASP A 225 -2.72 -49.82 -11.00
N LEU A 226 -2.55 -48.95 -10.01
CA LEU A 226 -1.72 -49.17 -8.83
C LEU A 226 -2.52 -48.85 -7.57
N ALA A 227 -2.46 -49.74 -6.58
CA ALA A 227 -3.09 -49.55 -5.28
C ALA A 227 -2.09 -49.79 -4.13
N ILE A 228 -2.09 -48.90 -3.14
CA ILE A 228 -1.30 -49.00 -1.91
C ILE A 228 -2.24 -48.86 -0.72
N TYR A 229 -2.31 -49.90 0.13
CA TYR A 229 -3.23 -49.99 1.25
C TYR A 229 -2.48 -50.26 2.56
N ASP A 230 -2.95 -49.62 3.63
CA ASP A 230 -2.52 -49.88 5.01
C ASP A 230 -0.99 -49.83 5.21
N SER A 231 -0.29 -48.99 4.44
CA SER A 231 1.17 -49.04 4.33
C SER A 231 1.86 -47.89 5.07
N TYR A 232 3.17 -48.02 5.28
CA TYR A 232 4.02 -47.01 5.91
C TYR A 232 5.23 -46.70 5.02
N ILE A 233 5.43 -45.42 4.70
CA ILE A 233 6.45 -44.96 3.75
C ILE A 233 7.27 -43.82 4.38
N THR A 234 8.58 -44.01 4.44
CA THR A 234 9.52 -43.05 5.06
C THR A 234 10.83 -42.95 4.29
N ASN A 235 11.49 -41.79 4.40
CA ASN A 235 12.80 -41.51 3.81
C ASN A 235 12.91 -41.84 2.30
N ILE A 236 11.94 -41.38 1.51
CA ILE A 236 12.06 -41.26 0.06
C ILE A 236 12.96 -40.06 -0.25
N TYR A 237 14.05 -40.28 -1.00
CA TYR A 237 15.09 -39.26 -1.21
C TYR A 237 15.34 -38.88 -2.68
N GLY A 238 14.83 -39.66 -3.65
CA GLY A 238 14.95 -39.36 -5.08
C GLY A 238 16.31 -39.74 -5.72
N SER A 239 16.36 -39.71 -7.06
CA SER A 239 17.58 -39.84 -7.87
C SER A 239 17.46 -39.01 -9.15
N GLU A 240 18.59 -38.60 -9.72
CA GLU A 240 18.65 -37.93 -11.03
C GLU A 240 18.24 -38.87 -12.18
N GLU A 241 18.34 -40.18 -11.97
CA GLU A 241 17.97 -41.23 -12.92
C GLU A 241 16.47 -41.24 -13.22
N PHE A 242 15.63 -40.77 -12.29
CA PHE A 242 14.18 -40.85 -12.38
C PHE A 242 13.53 -39.47 -12.60
N THR A 243 12.34 -39.48 -13.20
CA THR A 243 11.55 -38.26 -13.43
C THR A 243 10.95 -37.72 -12.13
N CYS A 244 10.72 -38.60 -11.15
CA CYS A 244 10.17 -38.29 -9.84
C CYS A 244 10.74 -39.24 -8.78
N SER A 245 10.39 -39.01 -7.52
CA SER A 245 10.90 -39.76 -6.37
C SER A 245 9.90 -40.76 -5.79
N PHE A 246 8.66 -40.80 -6.26
CA PHE A 246 7.62 -41.68 -5.73
C PHE A 246 6.99 -42.52 -6.85
N ILE A 247 6.07 -41.96 -7.64
CA ILE A 247 5.40 -42.67 -8.74
C ILE A 247 5.36 -41.80 -9.99
N HIS A 248 5.88 -42.34 -11.09
CA HIS A 248 5.73 -41.77 -12.42
C HIS A 248 4.63 -42.52 -13.17
N SER A 249 3.61 -41.83 -13.67
CA SER A 249 2.56 -42.42 -14.50
C SER A 249 2.35 -41.59 -15.76
N SER A 250 2.59 -42.21 -16.91
CA SER A 250 2.62 -41.52 -18.20
C SER A 250 1.41 -41.79 -19.10
N ALA A 251 0.65 -42.88 -18.86
CA ALA A 251 -0.52 -43.18 -19.69
C ALA A 251 -1.78 -42.52 -19.14
N TYR A 252 -2.59 -42.05 -20.09
CA TYR A 252 -3.94 -41.61 -19.81
C TYR A 252 -4.75 -42.71 -19.14
N ASN A 253 -5.62 -42.35 -18.21
CA ASN A 253 -6.54 -43.23 -17.48
C ASN A 253 -5.87 -44.23 -16.52
N ASN A 254 -4.56 -44.22 -16.32
CA ASN A 254 -3.98 -45.00 -15.22
C ASN A 254 -4.60 -44.57 -13.89
N LYS A 255 -5.00 -45.53 -13.05
CA LYS A 255 -5.56 -45.23 -11.72
C LYS A 255 -4.56 -45.55 -10.63
N ILE A 256 -4.21 -44.56 -9.82
CA ILE A 256 -3.37 -44.71 -8.63
C ILE A 256 -4.23 -44.49 -7.40
N THR A 257 -4.21 -45.44 -6.47
CA THR A 257 -5.03 -45.43 -5.24
C THR A 257 -4.11 -45.59 -4.03
N ILE A 258 -4.20 -44.70 -3.06
CA ILE A 258 -3.47 -44.77 -1.79
C ILE A 258 -4.50 -44.64 -0.66
N LYS A 259 -4.69 -45.71 0.14
CA LYS A 259 -5.62 -45.68 1.28
C LYS A 259 -4.97 -46.12 2.58
N ASN A 260 -5.45 -45.55 3.69
CA ASN A 260 -5.02 -45.89 5.05
C ASN A 260 -3.49 -45.87 5.23
N THR A 261 -2.79 -45.01 4.48
CA THR A 261 -1.33 -45.07 4.35
C THR A 261 -0.68 -43.86 5.00
N LYS A 262 0.46 -44.07 5.66
CA LYS A 262 1.27 -43.03 6.28
C LYS A 262 2.51 -42.75 5.45
N ILE A 263 2.67 -41.52 4.98
CA ILE A 263 3.81 -41.02 4.21
C ILE A 263 4.46 -39.93 5.06
N ILE A 264 5.54 -40.29 5.78
CA ILE A 264 6.10 -39.46 6.85
C ILE A 264 7.61 -39.28 6.65
N ASP A 265 8.12 -38.07 6.91
CA ASP A 265 9.54 -37.74 6.94
C ASP A 265 10.25 -38.10 5.61
N ASN A 266 9.75 -37.52 4.52
CA ASN A 266 10.28 -37.72 3.17
C ASN A 266 10.87 -36.40 2.65
N PHE A 267 12.17 -36.39 2.38
CA PHE A 267 12.91 -35.19 2.01
C PHE A 267 13.69 -35.41 0.72
N VAL A 268 13.15 -34.93 -0.40
CA VAL A 268 13.75 -35.08 -1.72
C VAL A 268 14.64 -33.87 -1.98
N THR A 269 15.96 -34.07 -1.89
CA THR A 269 16.95 -33.00 -2.05
C THR A 269 17.16 -32.58 -3.50
N LEU A 270 16.65 -33.36 -4.44
CA LEU A 270 16.72 -33.10 -5.87
C LEU A 270 15.53 -32.25 -6.33
N ASN A 271 15.71 -31.49 -7.40
CA ASN A 271 14.66 -30.68 -8.01
C ASN A 271 13.65 -31.55 -8.79
N LYS A 272 12.99 -32.47 -8.09
CA LYS A 272 12.09 -33.50 -8.63
C LYS A 272 10.89 -33.69 -7.70
N PRO A 273 9.66 -33.75 -8.21
CA PRO A 273 8.48 -34.02 -7.37
C PRO A 273 8.46 -35.46 -6.85
N PHE A 274 7.51 -35.75 -5.96
CA PHE A 274 7.17 -37.12 -5.57
C PHE A 274 6.43 -37.81 -6.72
N PHE A 275 5.39 -37.17 -7.23
CA PHE A 275 4.55 -37.73 -8.29
C PHE A 275 4.72 -36.97 -9.60
N VAL A 276 4.75 -37.69 -10.71
CA VAL A 276 4.55 -37.13 -12.06
C VAL A 276 3.42 -37.92 -12.72
N LEU A 277 2.26 -37.28 -12.87
CA LEU A 277 1.01 -37.91 -13.31
C LEU A 277 0.49 -37.22 -14.57
N LEU A 278 0.49 -37.95 -15.69
CA LEU A 278 0.06 -37.46 -17.00
C LEU A 278 -1.29 -38.07 -17.38
N GLY A 279 -2.36 -37.29 -17.23
CA GLY A 279 -3.76 -37.70 -17.47
C GLY A 279 -4.18 -38.97 -16.72
N SER A 280 -3.55 -39.23 -15.59
CA SER A 280 -3.88 -40.31 -14.66
C SER A 280 -5.00 -39.88 -13.70
N PHE A 281 -5.62 -40.84 -13.02
CA PHE A 281 -6.54 -40.63 -11.91
C PHE A 281 -5.83 -40.95 -10.60
N LEU A 282 -5.89 -40.06 -9.61
CA LEU A 282 -5.30 -40.24 -8.29
C LEU A 282 -6.37 -40.20 -7.20
N GLU A 283 -6.40 -41.22 -6.35
CA GLU A 283 -7.28 -41.32 -5.18
C GLU A 283 -6.45 -41.47 -3.92
N LEU A 284 -6.55 -40.48 -3.01
CA LEU A 284 -5.93 -40.47 -1.68
C LEU A 284 -7.05 -40.53 -0.64
N GLU A 285 -7.08 -41.57 0.18
CA GLU A 285 -8.13 -41.75 1.20
C GLU A 285 -7.54 -42.13 2.56
N ASN A 286 -8.08 -41.60 3.66
CA ASN A 286 -7.73 -41.99 5.04
C ASN A 286 -6.22 -41.99 5.31
N SER A 287 -5.47 -41.08 4.67
CA SER A 287 -4.00 -41.12 4.65
C SER A 287 -3.38 -39.93 5.37
N ILE A 288 -2.10 -40.03 5.72
CA ILE A 288 -1.36 -38.97 6.41
C ILE A 288 -0.09 -38.65 5.62
N PHE A 289 0.09 -37.39 5.26
CA PHE A 289 1.30 -36.82 4.71
C PHE A 289 1.91 -35.87 5.73
N LYS A 290 3.07 -36.21 6.28
CA LYS A 290 3.72 -35.41 7.34
C LYS A 290 5.19 -35.19 7.04
N ASN A 291 5.64 -33.93 7.10
CA ASN A 291 7.03 -33.56 6.84
C ASN A 291 7.51 -34.07 5.46
N CYS A 292 6.69 -33.85 4.43
CA CYS A 292 7.03 -34.23 3.06
C CYS A 292 7.49 -33.00 2.28
N TYR A 293 8.74 -33.03 1.81
CA TYR A 293 9.37 -31.91 1.13
C TYR A 293 10.10 -32.33 -0.14
N SER A 294 10.10 -31.44 -1.13
CA SER A 294 10.91 -31.55 -2.33
C SER A 294 11.53 -30.20 -2.70
N TYR A 295 12.75 -30.23 -3.21
CA TYR A 295 13.42 -29.06 -3.79
C TYR A 295 12.72 -28.49 -5.03
N SER A 296 11.81 -29.23 -5.68
CA SER A 296 10.92 -28.67 -6.72
C SER A 296 9.90 -27.67 -6.16
N ASN A 297 9.78 -27.60 -4.82
CA ASN A 297 8.78 -26.85 -4.07
C ASN A 297 7.35 -27.40 -4.17
N TYR A 298 7.12 -28.51 -4.88
CA TYR A 298 5.83 -29.18 -4.95
C TYR A 298 5.97 -30.72 -4.89
N LEU A 299 4.96 -31.39 -4.33
CA LEU A 299 4.95 -32.84 -4.18
C LEU A 299 4.47 -33.55 -5.45
N MET A 300 3.49 -32.99 -6.15
CA MET A 300 2.85 -33.66 -7.29
C MET A 300 2.89 -32.77 -8.52
N GLN A 301 3.40 -33.28 -9.62
CA GLN A 301 3.19 -32.70 -10.94
C GLN A 301 2.03 -33.43 -11.61
N PHE A 302 0.94 -32.72 -11.89
CA PHE A 302 -0.31 -33.33 -12.34
C PHE A 302 -0.87 -32.60 -13.57
N PHE A 303 -0.91 -33.30 -14.70
CA PHE A 303 -1.45 -32.75 -15.95
C PHE A 303 -2.76 -33.44 -16.31
N GLY A 304 -3.87 -32.70 -16.25
CA GLY A 304 -5.18 -33.19 -16.69
C GLY A 304 -5.29 -33.26 -18.21
N ARG A 305 -6.20 -34.11 -18.71
CA ARG A 305 -6.29 -34.46 -20.13
C ARG A 305 -7.14 -33.50 -20.96
N ASP A 306 -8.17 -32.90 -20.39
CA ASP A 306 -9.10 -31.96 -21.02
C ASP A 306 -9.89 -31.24 -19.91
N TRP A 307 -10.84 -30.34 -20.25
CA TRP A 307 -11.81 -29.76 -19.31
C TRP A 307 -12.72 -30.86 -18.77
N THR A 308 -12.20 -31.67 -17.86
CA THR A 308 -12.93 -32.75 -17.19
C THR A 308 -14.03 -32.12 -16.33
N SER A 309 -15.24 -32.67 -16.41
CA SER A 309 -16.36 -32.20 -15.60
C SER A 309 -16.09 -32.49 -14.12
N LEU A 310 -16.73 -31.73 -13.24
CA LEU A 310 -16.75 -31.98 -11.80
C LEU A 310 -17.28 -33.37 -11.44
N ASP A 311 -18.06 -34.00 -12.33
CA ASP A 311 -18.63 -35.34 -12.14
C ASP A 311 -17.60 -36.46 -12.27
N ASN A 312 -16.43 -36.18 -12.87
CA ASN A 312 -15.35 -37.13 -13.00
C ASN A 312 -14.00 -36.48 -12.68
N PRO A 313 -13.75 -36.19 -11.38
CA PRO A 313 -12.50 -35.56 -10.94
C PRO A 313 -11.33 -36.49 -11.24
N ASN A 314 -10.22 -35.93 -11.72
CA ASN A 314 -8.99 -36.68 -11.95
C ASN A 314 -8.16 -36.84 -10.66
N MET A 315 -8.46 -36.06 -9.62
CA MET A 315 -7.86 -36.22 -8.29
C MET A 315 -8.96 -36.20 -7.21
N ILE A 316 -8.98 -37.24 -6.38
CA ILE A 316 -9.85 -37.34 -5.20
C ILE A 316 -8.97 -37.43 -3.95
N ILE A 317 -9.25 -36.56 -2.99
CA ILE A 317 -8.61 -36.53 -1.67
C ILE A 317 -9.72 -36.61 -0.63
N SER A 318 -9.77 -37.67 0.17
CA SER A 318 -10.80 -37.86 1.20
C SER A 318 -10.17 -38.24 2.54
N ASN A 319 -10.67 -37.65 3.64
CA ASN A 319 -10.25 -37.94 5.01
C ASN A 319 -8.71 -38.01 5.18
N THR A 320 -7.98 -37.08 4.56
CA THR A 320 -6.51 -37.09 4.50
C THR A 320 -5.93 -35.88 5.24
N GLU A 321 -4.87 -36.11 6.02
CA GLU A 321 -4.13 -35.07 6.74
C GLU A 321 -2.84 -34.71 6.00
N PHE A 322 -2.67 -33.43 5.68
CA PHE A 322 -1.44 -32.84 5.15
C PHE A 322 -0.85 -31.88 6.19
N ASN A 323 0.23 -32.31 6.83
CA ASN A 323 0.86 -31.62 7.93
C ASN A 323 2.30 -31.26 7.57
N ASN A 324 2.58 -29.96 7.49
CA ASN A 324 3.93 -29.45 7.23
C ASN A 324 4.55 -30.01 5.93
N ILE A 325 3.93 -29.68 4.79
CA ILE A 325 4.33 -30.13 3.45
C ILE A 325 4.76 -28.95 2.56
N ASN A 326 5.46 -29.24 1.46
CA ASN A 326 5.59 -28.32 0.31
C ASN A 326 4.25 -28.15 -0.43
N THR A 327 4.23 -27.38 -1.53
CA THR A 327 3.03 -27.27 -2.38
C THR A 327 2.53 -28.65 -2.79
N LEU A 328 1.22 -28.91 -2.69
CA LEU A 328 0.74 -30.26 -2.98
C LEU A 328 0.80 -30.55 -4.47
N VAL A 329 0.23 -29.68 -5.30
CA VAL A 329 0.10 -29.91 -6.75
C VAL A 329 0.60 -28.72 -7.57
N GLU A 330 1.40 -29.02 -8.59
CA GLU A 330 1.73 -28.18 -9.73
C GLU A 330 1.10 -28.79 -10.99
N GLY A 331 0.34 -28.04 -11.78
CA GLY A 331 -0.39 -28.63 -12.89
C GLY A 331 -1.24 -27.69 -13.73
N VAL A 332 -1.99 -28.28 -14.66
CA VAL A 332 -2.97 -27.57 -15.51
C VAL A 332 -4.17 -28.48 -15.80
N CYS A 333 -5.34 -27.88 -16.06
CA CYS A 333 -6.55 -28.58 -16.51
C CYS A 333 -7.05 -29.71 -15.57
N ASN A 334 -6.94 -29.51 -14.26
CA ASN A 334 -7.31 -30.50 -13.26
C ASN A 334 -8.72 -30.31 -12.70
N SER A 335 -9.36 -31.41 -12.33
CA SER A 335 -10.63 -31.45 -11.60
C SER A 335 -10.38 -32.16 -10.28
N ILE A 336 -10.22 -31.38 -9.21
CA ILE A 336 -9.76 -31.83 -7.90
C ILE A 336 -10.93 -31.81 -6.93
N LYS A 337 -11.22 -32.95 -6.30
CA LYS A 337 -12.22 -33.08 -5.24
C LYS A 337 -11.55 -33.39 -3.91
N ILE A 338 -11.84 -32.59 -2.89
CA ILE A 338 -11.29 -32.72 -1.53
C ILE A 338 -12.46 -32.84 -0.56
N THR A 339 -12.48 -33.88 0.28
CA THR A 339 -13.53 -34.06 1.31
C THR A 339 -12.92 -34.42 2.65
N ASP A 340 -13.49 -33.90 3.73
CA ASP A 340 -13.19 -34.29 5.12
C ASP A 340 -11.69 -34.22 5.49
N SER A 341 -10.93 -33.34 4.86
CA SER A 341 -9.46 -33.32 4.91
C SER A 341 -8.91 -32.14 5.71
N LYS A 342 -7.62 -32.21 6.09
CA LYS A 342 -6.95 -31.15 6.86
C LYS A 342 -5.60 -30.78 6.26
N PHE A 343 -5.37 -29.48 6.11
CA PHE A 343 -4.09 -28.89 5.67
C PHE A 343 -3.60 -27.96 6.77
N HIS A 344 -2.49 -28.31 7.42
CA HIS A 344 -2.01 -27.49 8.53
C HIS A 344 -0.52 -27.48 8.79
N ASN A 345 -0.09 -26.46 9.54
CA ASN A 345 1.31 -26.20 9.92
C ASN A 345 2.23 -26.05 8.70
N ILE A 346 1.74 -25.40 7.64
CA ILE A 346 2.47 -25.23 6.39
C ILE A 346 3.15 -23.86 6.40
N THR A 347 4.47 -23.84 6.22
CA THR A 347 5.23 -22.60 5.99
C THR A 347 5.86 -22.64 4.60
N SER A 348 5.39 -21.79 3.70
CA SER A 348 5.89 -21.74 2.32
C SER A 348 6.69 -20.49 2.04
N ARG A 349 7.87 -20.69 1.44
CA ARG A 349 8.71 -19.65 0.84
C ARG A 349 8.60 -19.63 -0.69
N SER A 350 7.78 -20.51 -1.27
CA SER A 350 7.63 -20.63 -2.71
C SER A 350 6.90 -19.43 -3.27
N SER A 351 7.27 -19.01 -4.49
CA SER A 351 6.49 -18.07 -5.29
C SER A 351 5.27 -18.71 -5.96
N THR A 352 5.17 -20.04 -5.94
CA THR A 352 3.98 -20.78 -6.42
C THR A 352 2.94 -20.91 -5.31
N PRO A 353 1.64 -20.97 -5.65
CA PRO A 353 0.56 -21.23 -4.71
C PRO A 353 0.85 -22.38 -3.72
N ILE A 354 0.44 -22.22 -2.46
CA ILE A 354 0.86 -23.10 -1.36
C ILE A 354 0.21 -24.47 -1.41
N ILE A 355 -1.03 -24.60 -1.89
CA ILE A 355 -1.71 -25.90 -1.89
C ILE A 355 -1.82 -26.41 -3.33
N PHE A 356 -2.43 -25.62 -4.21
CA PHE A 356 -2.66 -26.02 -5.60
C PHE A 356 -2.24 -24.91 -6.56
N ASN A 357 -1.13 -25.11 -7.25
CA ASN A 357 -0.76 -24.31 -8.41
C ASN A 357 -1.24 -25.00 -9.69
N SER A 358 -2.56 -24.95 -9.93
CA SER A 358 -3.18 -25.64 -11.06
C SER A 358 -3.98 -24.68 -11.94
N SER A 359 -3.41 -24.22 -13.07
CA SER A 359 -4.11 -23.29 -13.97
C SER A 359 -5.28 -23.97 -14.69
N THR A 360 -6.28 -23.19 -15.09
CA THR A 360 -7.49 -23.65 -15.80
C THR A 360 -8.15 -24.88 -15.16
N SER A 361 -8.13 -24.94 -13.83
CA SER A 361 -8.55 -26.11 -13.05
C SER A 361 -9.77 -25.79 -12.19
N THR A 362 -10.52 -26.82 -11.79
CA THR A 362 -11.62 -26.69 -10.82
C THR A 362 -11.23 -27.41 -9.53
N ILE A 363 -11.34 -26.70 -8.41
CA ILE A 363 -11.06 -27.24 -7.08
C ILE A 363 -12.37 -27.20 -6.28
N HIS A 364 -12.88 -28.39 -5.96
CA HIS A 364 -14.04 -28.60 -5.11
C HIS A 364 -13.57 -29.11 -3.76
N ALA A 365 -13.80 -28.35 -2.69
CA ALA A 365 -13.47 -28.77 -1.32
C ALA A 365 -14.71 -28.76 -0.42
N GLU A 366 -14.94 -29.86 0.29
CA GLU A 366 -16.06 -30.07 1.21
C GLU A 366 -15.54 -30.49 2.59
N ASN A 367 -16.14 -29.99 3.68
CA ASN A 367 -15.81 -30.38 5.07
C ASN A 367 -14.30 -30.32 5.39
N THR A 368 -13.58 -29.36 4.82
CA THR A 368 -12.11 -29.31 4.84
C THR A 368 -11.60 -28.14 5.69
N GLU A 369 -10.48 -28.34 6.39
CA GLU A 369 -9.84 -27.30 7.22
C GLU A 369 -8.45 -26.93 6.68
N PHE A 370 -8.22 -25.63 6.47
CA PHE A 370 -6.92 -25.01 6.17
C PHE A 370 -6.50 -24.17 7.39
N SER A 371 -5.47 -24.59 8.13
CA SER A 371 -5.10 -23.91 9.37
C SER A 371 -3.61 -23.77 9.63
N ASN A 372 -3.20 -22.72 10.35
CA ASN A 372 -1.79 -22.48 10.72
C ASN A 372 -0.87 -22.46 9.48
N ILE A 373 -1.24 -21.67 8.48
CA ILE A 373 -0.48 -21.54 7.22
C ILE A 373 0.23 -20.18 7.17
N ILE A 374 1.52 -20.19 6.84
CA ILE A 374 2.31 -18.98 6.63
C ILE A 374 2.77 -18.95 5.17
N SER A 375 2.21 -18.02 4.40
CA SER A 375 2.65 -17.70 3.04
C SER A 375 3.57 -16.50 3.02
N LEU A 376 4.80 -16.68 2.56
CA LEU A 376 5.75 -15.57 2.47
C LEU A 376 5.77 -14.90 1.10
N ARG A 377 5.23 -15.53 0.03
CA ARG A 377 5.34 -15.01 -1.33
C ARG A 377 4.14 -15.27 -2.26
N SER A 378 3.22 -16.19 -1.94
CA SER A 378 2.21 -16.66 -2.90
C SER A 378 0.80 -16.83 -2.30
N SER A 379 -0.22 -17.03 -3.14
CA SER A 379 -1.58 -17.36 -2.71
C SER A 379 -1.69 -18.82 -2.21
N LEU A 380 -2.84 -19.22 -1.67
CA LEU A 380 -3.10 -20.64 -1.36
C LEU A 380 -3.39 -21.47 -2.62
N PHE A 381 -4.11 -20.87 -3.56
CA PHE A 381 -4.59 -21.49 -4.79
C PHE A 381 -4.17 -20.66 -6.00
N SER A 382 -4.04 -21.30 -7.16
CA SER A 382 -3.80 -20.60 -8.43
C SER A 382 -4.94 -19.63 -8.73
N ALA A 383 -4.59 -18.44 -9.22
CA ALA A 383 -5.55 -17.43 -9.62
C ALA A 383 -6.42 -17.88 -10.80
N GLU A 384 -5.95 -18.83 -11.59
CA GLU A 384 -6.64 -19.36 -12.76
C GLU A 384 -7.43 -20.63 -12.43
N SER A 385 -7.92 -20.79 -11.21
CA SER A 385 -8.78 -21.92 -10.82
C SER A 385 -10.20 -21.45 -10.48
N SER A 386 -11.18 -22.30 -10.79
CA SER A 386 -12.55 -22.21 -10.26
C SER A 386 -12.57 -22.85 -8.86
N LEU A 387 -13.07 -22.12 -7.86
CA LEU A 387 -13.11 -22.58 -6.47
C LEU A 387 -14.56 -22.80 -6.03
N ILE A 388 -14.87 -24.02 -5.62
CA ILE A 388 -16.20 -24.42 -5.12
C ILE A 388 -16.00 -25.01 -3.72
N PHE A 389 -16.25 -24.23 -2.68
CA PHE A 389 -16.01 -24.64 -1.30
C PHE A 389 -17.31 -24.75 -0.52
N SER A 390 -17.49 -25.86 0.20
CA SER A 390 -18.66 -26.14 1.06
C SER A 390 -18.21 -26.60 2.44
N ASN A 391 -18.71 -25.97 3.51
CA ASN A 391 -18.31 -26.30 4.90
C ASN A 391 -16.78 -26.28 5.11
N VAL A 392 -16.09 -25.26 4.55
CA VAL A 392 -14.63 -25.13 4.62
C VAL A 392 -14.23 -24.09 5.65
N LYS A 393 -13.21 -24.40 6.45
CA LYS A 393 -12.66 -23.50 7.49
C LYS A 393 -11.24 -23.07 7.14
N PHE A 394 -11.01 -21.76 7.08
CA PHE A 394 -9.71 -21.11 6.96
C PHE A 394 -9.38 -20.42 8.28
N ASN A 395 -8.33 -20.85 8.98
CA ASN A 395 -8.05 -20.39 10.35
C ASN A 395 -6.56 -20.13 10.61
N ASN A 396 -6.22 -19.02 11.25
CA ASN A 396 -4.83 -18.68 11.61
C ASN A 396 -3.89 -18.72 10.40
N ILE A 397 -4.19 -17.93 9.37
CA ILE A 397 -3.39 -17.86 8.14
C ILE A 397 -2.73 -16.51 8.04
N MET A 398 -1.42 -16.48 7.79
CA MET A 398 -0.67 -15.27 7.51
C MET A 398 -0.18 -15.31 6.07
N SER A 399 -0.45 -14.27 5.29
CA SER A 399 0.04 -14.17 3.90
C SER A 399 0.71 -12.84 3.63
N ASN A 400 1.86 -12.88 2.98
CA ASN A 400 2.55 -11.72 2.41
C ASN A 400 2.31 -11.59 0.90
N SER A 401 1.39 -12.37 0.31
CA SER A 401 1.01 -12.25 -1.11
C SER A 401 0.12 -11.03 -1.37
N PHE A 402 -0.09 -10.71 -2.66
CA PHE A 402 -1.12 -9.75 -3.07
C PHE A 402 -2.51 -10.22 -2.66
N SER A 403 -2.85 -11.49 -2.83
CA SER A 403 -4.11 -12.02 -2.34
C SER A 403 -3.92 -13.41 -1.77
N LEU A 404 -4.58 -13.72 -0.66
CA LEU A 404 -4.56 -15.08 -0.10
C LEU A 404 -5.26 -16.05 -1.07
N ILE A 405 -6.41 -15.63 -1.58
CA ILE A 405 -7.19 -16.34 -2.59
C ILE A 405 -7.36 -15.41 -3.79
N ALA A 406 -7.00 -15.90 -4.98
CA ALA A 406 -7.20 -15.20 -6.24
C ALA A 406 -8.12 -16.04 -7.13
N CYS A 407 -9.08 -15.39 -7.80
CA CYS A 407 -10.05 -16.03 -8.69
C CYS A 407 -10.21 -15.20 -9.96
N ASN A 408 -9.68 -15.67 -11.09
CA ASN A 408 -9.70 -14.98 -12.39
C ASN A 408 -10.67 -15.60 -13.42
N ILE A 409 -11.44 -16.64 -13.03
CA ILE A 409 -12.25 -17.47 -13.94
C ILE A 409 -13.76 -17.38 -13.59
N TYR A 410 -14.60 -17.88 -14.51
CA TYR A 410 -16.06 -17.74 -14.61
C TYR A 410 -16.90 -17.87 -13.34
N LYS A 411 -16.63 -18.83 -12.44
CA LYS A 411 -17.45 -19.01 -11.24
C LYS A 411 -16.59 -19.36 -10.04
N SER A 412 -16.88 -18.76 -8.89
CA SER A 412 -16.35 -19.20 -7.60
C SER A 412 -17.45 -19.09 -6.54
N SER A 413 -17.62 -20.13 -5.74
CA SER A 413 -18.71 -20.24 -4.76
C SER A 413 -18.21 -20.76 -3.42
N PHE A 414 -18.64 -20.12 -2.34
CA PHE A 414 -18.28 -20.45 -0.97
C PHE A 414 -19.57 -20.61 -0.16
N SER A 415 -19.87 -21.83 0.27
CA SER A 415 -21.06 -22.17 1.05
C SER A 415 -20.70 -22.66 2.45
N ASN A 416 -21.34 -22.14 3.50
CA ASN A 416 -21.07 -22.51 4.88
C ASN A 416 -19.58 -22.42 5.27
N CYS A 417 -18.86 -21.39 4.78
CA CYS A 417 -17.41 -21.27 4.96
C CYS A 417 -17.05 -20.28 6.07
N SER A 418 -15.91 -20.48 6.74
CA SER A 418 -15.40 -19.55 7.76
C SER A 418 -13.95 -19.13 7.49
N PHE A 419 -13.68 -17.84 7.65
CA PHE A 419 -12.37 -17.20 7.53
C PHE A 419 -12.06 -16.49 8.84
N GLU A 420 -11.12 -17.03 9.62
CA GLU A 420 -10.87 -16.60 11.00
C GLU A 420 -9.39 -16.30 11.23
N SER A 421 -9.12 -15.15 11.85
CA SER A 421 -7.76 -14.77 12.29
C SER A 421 -6.75 -14.77 11.13
N ILE A 422 -7.15 -14.23 9.98
CA ILE A 422 -6.30 -14.15 8.78
C ILE A 422 -5.60 -12.79 8.73
N ILE A 423 -4.29 -12.79 8.46
CA ILE A 423 -3.48 -11.58 8.33
C ILE A 423 -2.88 -11.52 6.93
N CYS A 424 -3.31 -10.54 6.13
CA CYS A 424 -2.77 -10.24 4.79
C CYS A 424 -1.81 -9.04 4.87
N ASN A 425 -0.51 -9.34 4.97
CA ASN A 425 0.61 -8.39 5.16
C ASN A 425 1.37 -8.10 3.86
N GLY A 426 0.81 -8.41 2.69
CA GLY A 426 1.47 -8.23 1.41
C GLY A 426 1.78 -6.77 1.05
N GLU A 427 2.36 -6.57 -0.13
CA GLU A 427 2.86 -5.26 -0.58
C GLU A 427 1.73 -4.23 -0.73
N SER A 428 1.70 -3.26 0.19
CA SER A 428 0.87 -2.06 0.13
C SER A 428 -0.63 -2.35 -0.04
N GLU A 429 -1.30 -1.53 -0.86
CA GLU A 429 -2.75 -1.54 -1.06
C GLU A 429 -3.29 -2.75 -1.83
N ASN A 430 -2.40 -3.56 -2.43
CA ASN A 430 -2.81 -4.73 -3.20
C ASN A 430 -3.09 -5.94 -2.32
N SER A 431 -2.64 -5.95 -1.06
CA SER A 431 -2.86 -7.09 -0.16
C SER A 431 -4.35 -7.28 0.13
N SER A 432 -4.86 -8.50 -0.03
CA SER A 432 -6.26 -8.85 0.22
C SER A 432 -6.44 -10.28 0.71
N LEU A 433 -7.58 -10.56 1.32
CA LEU A 433 -8.04 -11.92 1.60
C LEU A 433 -8.45 -12.60 0.30
N LEU A 434 -9.25 -11.91 -0.51
CA LEU A 434 -9.76 -12.42 -1.77
C LEU A 434 -9.66 -11.37 -2.87
N GLU A 435 -9.09 -11.76 -4.02
CA GLU A 435 -9.16 -10.99 -5.26
C GLU A 435 -9.97 -11.78 -6.29
N PHE A 436 -11.04 -11.17 -6.78
CA PHE A 436 -11.88 -11.71 -7.84
C PHE A 436 -11.77 -10.82 -9.09
N LYS A 437 -11.32 -11.39 -10.19
CA LYS A 437 -11.17 -10.70 -11.47
C LYS A 437 -12.02 -11.37 -12.54
N SER A 438 -13.14 -10.75 -12.89
CA SER A 438 -13.97 -11.26 -13.97
C SER A 438 -13.33 -11.03 -15.35
N PRO A 439 -13.32 -12.04 -16.25
CA PRO A 439 -13.05 -11.87 -17.66
C PRO A 439 -14.19 -11.09 -18.36
N THR A 440 -14.11 -10.96 -19.68
CA THR A 440 -15.03 -10.19 -20.53
C THR A 440 -16.47 -10.73 -20.56
N TYR A 441 -16.68 -12.02 -20.34
CA TYR A 441 -17.97 -12.69 -20.56
C TYR A 441 -18.92 -12.73 -19.35
N GLY A 442 -18.55 -12.09 -18.24
CA GLY A 442 -19.30 -12.19 -16.99
C GLY A 442 -18.81 -13.36 -16.14
N ALA A 443 -18.41 -13.08 -14.90
CA ALA A 443 -18.12 -14.09 -13.90
C ALA A 443 -18.91 -13.85 -12.61
N GLU A 444 -19.19 -14.94 -11.90
CA GLU A 444 -20.00 -14.99 -10.70
C GLU A 444 -19.17 -15.34 -9.47
N LEU A 445 -19.26 -14.50 -8.44
CA LEU A 445 -18.76 -14.79 -7.09
C LEU A 445 -19.96 -14.94 -6.15
N GLU A 446 -20.07 -16.10 -5.52
CA GLU A 446 -21.20 -16.48 -4.67
C GLU A 446 -20.72 -16.81 -3.25
N PHE A 447 -21.20 -16.07 -2.25
CA PHE A 447 -21.03 -16.41 -0.84
C PHE A 447 -22.40 -16.75 -0.26
N ASN A 448 -22.56 -17.94 0.32
CA ASN A 448 -23.75 -18.34 1.04
C ASN A 448 -23.37 -18.86 2.42
N ASP A 449 -23.91 -18.30 3.51
CA ASP A 449 -23.58 -18.70 4.89
C ASP A 449 -22.07 -18.59 5.20
N VAL A 450 -21.45 -17.47 4.82
CA VAL A 450 -20.00 -17.24 5.02
C VAL A 450 -19.74 -16.38 6.25
N ILE A 451 -18.73 -16.71 7.04
CA ILE A 451 -18.28 -15.91 8.20
C ILE A 451 -16.84 -15.45 7.96
N ILE A 452 -16.58 -14.14 8.02
CA ILE A 452 -15.22 -13.57 7.98
C ILE A 452 -15.02 -12.73 9.25
N ARG A 453 -14.12 -13.17 10.13
CA ARG A 453 -13.91 -12.50 11.42
C ARG A 453 -12.46 -12.43 11.88
N ASN A 454 -12.14 -11.37 12.60
CA ASN A 454 -10.81 -11.11 13.16
C ASN A 454 -9.70 -11.06 12.09
N CYS A 455 -10.05 -10.65 10.86
CA CYS A 455 -9.09 -10.57 9.76
C CYS A 455 -8.46 -9.18 9.67
N LYS A 456 -7.21 -9.13 9.19
CA LYS A 456 -6.45 -7.89 8.94
C LYS A 456 -5.89 -7.86 7.53
N SER A 457 -5.97 -6.72 6.85
CA SER A 457 -5.41 -6.54 5.51
C SER A 457 -4.67 -5.21 5.34
N ASN A 458 -3.49 -5.22 4.71
CA ASN A 458 -2.76 -4.03 4.30
C ASN A 458 -3.37 -3.29 3.09
N GLY A 459 -4.38 -3.87 2.46
CA GLY A 459 -5.17 -3.24 1.40
C GLY A 459 -6.66 -3.42 1.64
N ASN A 460 -7.38 -3.72 0.56
CA ASN A 460 -8.80 -4.08 0.64
C ASN A 460 -8.94 -5.50 1.22
N LEU A 461 -10.03 -5.84 1.91
CA LEU A 461 -10.21 -7.23 2.36
C LEU A 461 -10.62 -8.13 1.18
N ILE A 462 -11.61 -7.71 0.41
CA ILE A 462 -12.09 -8.35 -0.82
C ILE A 462 -11.99 -7.32 -1.94
N ASN A 463 -11.35 -7.70 -3.04
CA ASN A 463 -11.16 -6.84 -4.20
C ASN A 463 -11.84 -7.47 -5.42
N VAL A 464 -12.73 -6.72 -6.07
CA VAL A 464 -13.49 -7.16 -7.24
C VAL A 464 -13.13 -6.28 -8.42
N LYS A 465 -12.69 -6.90 -9.52
CA LYS A 465 -12.27 -6.24 -10.77
C LYS A 465 -12.87 -6.95 -11.98
N GLY A 466 -12.90 -6.27 -13.13
CA GLY A 466 -13.29 -6.87 -14.41
C GLY A 466 -14.30 -6.03 -15.19
N ASN A 467 -14.84 -6.59 -16.27
CA ASN A 467 -15.77 -5.86 -17.14
C ASN A 467 -17.22 -6.02 -16.68
N LEU A 468 -17.67 -7.26 -16.52
CA LEU A 468 -19.02 -7.61 -16.12
C LEU A 468 -18.95 -8.56 -14.94
N THR A 469 -19.50 -8.21 -13.78
CA THR A 469 -19.37 -9.04 -12.58
C THR A 469 -20.71 -9.27 -11.90
N THR A 470 -20.97 -10.50 -11.48
CA THR A 470 -22.14 -10.86 -10.67
C THR A 470 -21.67 -11.25 -9.27
N LEU A 471 -22.10 -10.52 -8.24
CA LEU A 471 -21.79 -10.79 -6.84
C LEU A 471 -23.09 -11.19 -6.13
N LYS A 472 -23.13 -12.38 -5.52
CA LYS A 472 -24.28 -12.87 -4.75
C LYS A 472 -23.82 -13.24 -3.35
N PHE A 473 -24.12 -12.39 -2.36
CA PHE A 473 -23.77 -12.66 -0.96
C PHE A 473 -25.06 -12.84 -0.15
N SER A 474 -25.32 -14.05 0.31
CA SER A 474 -26.43 -14.42 1.18
C SER A 474 -25.90 -14.91 2.53
N HIS A 475 -26.50 -14.46 3.63
CA HIS A 475 -26.12 -14.88 4.99
C HIS A 475 -24.64 -14.64 5.33
N LEU A 476 -24.03 -13.61 4.76
CA LEU A 476 -22.62 -13.28 5.01
C LEU A 476 -22.46 -12.46 6.30
N THR A 477 -21.56 -12.91 7.17
CA THR A 477 -21.18 -12.22 8.42
C THR A 477 -19.76 -11.66 8.31
N LEU A 478 -19.59 -10.33 8.43
CA LEU A 478 -18.28 -9.67 8.56
C LEU A 478 -18.17 -9.06 9.96
N ASN A 479 -17.27 -9.59 10.80
CA ASN A 479 -17.14 -9.17 12.20
C ASN A 479 -15.69 -8.86 12.60
N ASN A 480 -15.45 -7.70 13.20
CA ASN A 480 -14.17 -7.34 13.82
C ASN A 480 -12.98 -7.46 12.84
N ASN A 481 -13.17 -6.98 11.61
CA ASN A 481 -12.11 -6.94 10.59
C ASN A 481 -11.51 -5.53 10.48
N ASP A 482 -10.18 -5.45 10.38
CA ASP A 482 -9.45 -4.20 10.17
C ASP A 482 -8.74 -4.21 8.80
N SER A 483 -9.09 -3.29 7.90
CA SER A 483 -8.45 -3.18 6.58
C SER A 483 -7.87 -1.79 6.34
N TYR A 484 -6.73 -1.71 5.65
CA TYR A 484 -6.16 -0.45 5.14
C TYR A 484 -6.76 -0.10 3.76
N GLY A 485 -8.08 -0.23 3.67
CA GLY A 485 -8.94 -0.02 2.50
C GLY A 485 -10.37 -0.48 2.83
N PRO A 486 -11.31 -0.46 1.88
CA PRO A 486 -12.65 -1.01 2.07
C PRO A 486 -12.59 -2.53 2.34
N LEU A 487 -13.59 -3.07 3.05
CA LEU A 487 -13.74 -4.52 3.14
C LEU A 487 -14.10 -5.12 1.80
N ILE A 488 -14.98 -4.47 1.04
CA ILE A 488 -15.30 -4.89 -0.33
C ILE A 488 -15.11 -3.70 -1.25
N ASN A 489 -14.15 -3.79 -2.15
CA ASN A 489 -13.89 -2.77 -3.16
C ASN A 489 -14.22 -3.32 -4.53
N ASN A 490 -15.18 -2.71 -5.21
CA ASN A 490 -15.62 -3.11 -6.54
C ASN A 490 -15.22 -2.07 -7.60
N GLU A 491 -14.21 -2.42 -8.37
CA GLU A 491 -13.64 -1.64 -9.48
C GLU A 491 -14.13 -2.14 -10.84
N SER A 492 -15.07 -3.10 -10.89
CA SER A 492 -15.59 -3.61 -12.16
C SER A 492 -16.39 -2.56 -12.93
N ILE A 493 -16.27 -2.55 -14.25
CA ILE A 493 -16.94 -1.58 -15.13
C ILE A 493 -18.46 -1.66 -15.02
N LYS A 494 -18.99 -2.88 -14.92
CA LYS A 494 -20.41 -3.16 -14.71
C LYS A 494 -20.60 -4.30 -13.70
N SER A 495 -21.41 -4.06 -12.68
CA SER A 495 -21.65 -5.04 -11.63
C SER A 495 -23.12 -5.24 -11.32
N PHE A 496 -23.53 -6.49 -11.15
CA PHE A 496 -24.80 -6.91 -10.57
C PHE A 496 -24.54 -7.49 -9.19
N ILE A 497 -25.05 -6.83 -8.15
CA ILE A 497 -24.70 -7.10 -6.76
C ILE A 497 -25.97 -7.36 -5.99
N THR A 498 -26.08 -8.55 -5.39
CA THR A 498 -27.20 -8.94 -4.54
C THR A 498 -26.67 -9.33 -3.17
N PHE A 499 -27.07 -8.56 -2.16
CA PHE A 499 -26.77 -8.77 -0.75
C PHE A 499 -28.06 -9.11 -0.02
N ASP A 500 -28.14 -10.29 0.58
CA ASP A 500 -29.31 -10.73 1.32
C ASP A 500 -28.89 -11.26 2.69
N ASN A 501 -29.56 -10.78 3.75
CA ASN A 501 -29.32 -11.19 5.12
C ASN A 501 -27.86 -11.05 5.59
N LEU A 502 -27.25 -9.88 5.34
CA LEU A 502 -25.88 -9.61 5.78
C LEU A 502 -25.82 -9.19 7.26
N ASN A 503 -24.78 -9.62 7.96
CA ASN A 503 -24.47 -9.20 9.33
C ASN A 503 -23.07 -8.57 9.40
N ILE A 504 -23.01 -7.24 9.33
CA ILE A 504 -21.76 -6.48 9.19
C ILE A 504 -21.52 -5.63 10.44
N TYR A 505 -20.62 -6.05 11.33
CA TYR A 505 -20.44 -5.34 12.59
C TYR A 505 -19.00 -5.25 13.12
N ASN A 506 -18.71 -4.17 13.87
CA ASN A 506 -17.41 -3.90 14.49
C ASN A 506 -16.24 -3.84 13.50
N ASN A 507 -16.45 -3.49 12.24
CA ASN A 507 -15.38 -3.46 11.24
C ASN A 507 -14.77 -2.06 11.09
N LYS A 508 -13.52 -2.00 10.62
CA LYS A 508 -12.81 -0.75 10.40
C LYS A 508 -12.11 -0.68 9.05
N ASN A 509 -12.33 0.41 8.34
CA ASN A 509 -11.43 0.87 7.28
C ASN A 509 -10.55 1.98 7.88
N ILE A 510 -9.28 1.66 8.13
CA ILE A 510 -8.32 2.57 8.76
C ILE A 510 -7.58 3.46 7.76
N ASN A 511 -7.85 3.33 6.46
CA ASN A 511 -7.26 4.15 5.42
C ASN A 511 -7.94 5.53 5.38
N LYS A 512 -7.14 6.59 5.37
CA LYS A 512 -7.63 7.99 5.36
C LYS A 512 -7.99 8.50 3.96
N PHE A 513 -7.64 7.74 2.91
CA PHE A 513 -7.79 8.14 1.52
C PHE A 513 -8.80 7.29 0.75
N LYS A 514 -9.17 6.11 1.26
CA LYS A 514 -10.22 5.26 0.68
C LYS A 514 -11.48 5.33 1.53
N CYS A 515 -12.59 5.69 0.90
CA CYS A 515 -13.91 5.80 1.52
C CYS A 515 -14.58 4.42 1.65
N GLY A 516 -15.65 4.32 2.43
CA GLY A 516 -16.52 3.15 2.47
C GLY A 516 -15.99 1.98 3.29
N LEU A 517 -16.93 1.20 3.81
CA LEU A 517 -16.69 -0.21 4.14
C LEU A 517 -16.87 -1.07 2.88
N PHE A 518 -17.84 -0.68 2.04
CA PHE A 518 -18.11 -1.19 0.70
C PHE A 518 -17.98 -0.04 -0.28
N THR A 519 -17.16 -0.19 -1.30
CA THR A 519 -16.89 0.85 -2.30
C THR A 519 -17.24 0.36 -3.69
N TYR A 520 -17.96 1.19 -4.43
CA TYR A 520 -18.46 0.86 -5.77
C TYR A 520 -18.11 1.95 -6.77
N ASN A 521 -17.69 1.51 -7.96
CA ASN A 521 -17.31 2.39 -9.07
C ASN A 521 -18.11 2.07 -10.35
N LYS A 522 -18.19 3.02 -11.28
CA LYS A 522 -18.73 2.82 -12.64
C LYS A 522 -20.22 2.47 -12.69
N ASN A 523 -20.62 1.37 -13.34
CA ASN A 523 -22.02 0.99 -13.56
C ASN A 523 -22.47 -0.07 -12.55
N ILE A 524 -23.38 0.28 -11.66
CA ILE A 524 -23.74 -0.55 -10.51
C ILE A 524 -25.24 -0.84 -10.51
N ASN A 525 -25.61 -2.12 -10.43
CA ASN A 525 -26.94 -2.57 -10.04
C ASN A 525 -26.82 -3.28 -8.69
N LEU A 526 -27.29 -2.64 -7.62
CA LEU A 526 -27.11 -3.08 -6.24
C LEU A 526 -28.46 -3.31 -5.57
N THR A 527 -28.68 -4.51 -5.04
CA THR A 527 -29.81 -4.85 -4.18
C THR A 527 -29.31 -5.30 -2.81
N ILE A 528 -29.81 -4.69 -1.74
CA ILE A 528 -29.55 -5.05 -0.34
C ILE A 528 -30.88 -5.36 0.35
N THR A 529 -31.03 -6.55 0.93
CA THR A 529 -32.24 -6.99 1.64
C THR A 529 -31.91 -7.55 3.01
N ASN A 530 -32.78 -7.33 3.99
CA ASN A 530 -32.75 -7.99 5.31
C ASN A 530 -31.41 -7.88 6.06
N SER A 531 -30.66 -6.80 5.87
CA SER A 531 -29.25 -6.72 6.30
C SER A 531 -29.03 -5.78 7.49
N ILE A 532 -28.01 -6.04 8.29
CA ILE A 532 -27.64 -5.27 9.48
C ILE A 532 -26.19 -4.76 9.34
N PHE A 533 -26.01 -3.45 9.47
CA PHE A 533 -24.72 -2.77 9.51
C PHE A 533 -24.57 -2.02 10.83
N LYS A 534 -23.69 -2.49 11.71
CA LYS A 534 -23.61 -2.00 13.08
C LYS A 534 -22.20 -1.73 13.60
N ASP A 535 -21.99 -0.63 14.31
CA ASP A 535 -20.72 -0.34 15.02
C ASP A 535 -19.48 -0.32 14.07
N ASN A 536 -19.64 0.11 12.81
CA ASN A 536 -18.52 0.18 11.85
C ASN A 536 -17.88 1.57 11.83
N ILE A 537 -16.55 1.63 11.69
CA ILE A 537 -15.77 2.89 11.77
C ILE A 537 -14.88 3.06 10.54
N ILE A 538 -15.11 4.14 9.79
CA ILE A 538 -14.34 4.49 8.59
C ILE A 538 -13.59 5.79 8.83
N LYS A 539 -12.28 5.83 8.56
CA LYS A 539 -11.45 7.05 8.71
C LYS A 539 -11.53 8.01 7.51
N ASN A 540 -12.53 7.81 6.67
CA ASN A 540 -12.81 8.60 5.47
C ASN A 540 -14.34 8.65 5.25
N ASN A 541 -14.81 9.11 4.10
CA ASN A 541 -16.22 9.24 3.77
C ASN A 541 -16.94 7.89 3.70
N GLY A 542 -18.26 7.88 3.91
CA GLY A 542 -19.13 6.70 3.80
C GLY A 542 -18.87 5.69 4.91
N GLY A 543 -19.57 5.80 6.04
CA GLY A 543 -19.40 4.88 7.17
C GLY A 543 -19.79 3.43 6.87
N SER A 544 -20.49 3.17 5.77
CA SER A 544 -20.78 1.81 5.27
C SER A 544 -20.61 1.71 3.76
N LEU A 545 -21.32 2.52 2.98
CA LEU A 545 -21.35 2.47 1.52
C LEU A 545 -20.70 3.74 0.94
N CYS A 546 -19.82 3.55 -0.04
CA CYS A 546 -19.22 4.64 -0.80
C CYS A 546 -19.38 4.41 -2.30
N PHE A 547 -19.81 5.45 -3.01
CA PHE A 547 -20.01 5.44 -4.45
C PHE A 547 -19.10 6.50 -5.07
N THR A 548 -18.13 6.06 -5.87
CA THR A 548 -17.14 6.94 -6.51
C THR A 548 -17.10 6.73 -8.01
N ASP A 549 -17.02 7.81 -8.79
CA ASP A 549 -16.89 7.76 -10.25
C ASP A 549 -17.96 6.87 -10.91
N ILE A 550 -19.21 7.08 -10.50
CA ILE A 550 -20.39 6.36 -10.98
C ILE A 550 -20.82 6.91 -12.34
N ASP A 551 -21.06 6.00 -13.28
CA ASP A 551 -21.60 6.28 -14.61
C ASP A 551 -23.10 5.94 -14.69
N SER A 552 -23.53 4.88 -14.01
CA SER A 552 -24.94 4.54 -13.79
C SER A 552 -25.13 3.78 -12.47
N LEU A 553 -26.22 4.07 -11.74
CA LEU A 553 -26.55 3.45 -10.47
C LEU A 553 -28.03 3.07 -10.44
N ASN A 554 -28.32 1.78 -10.30
CA ASN A 554 -29.62 1.27 -9.93
C ASN A 554 -29.50 0.62 -8.55
N MET A 555 -29.99 1.28 -7.51
CA MET A 555 -29.83 0.84 -6.13
C MET A 555 -31.18 0.55 -5.49
N LYS A 556 -31.26 -0.55 -4.73
CA LYS A 556 -32.45 -0.95 -3.99
C LYS A 556 -32.07 -1.47 -2.61
N ILE A 557 -32.51 -0.82 -1.55
CA ILE A 557 -32.26 -1.23 -0.17
C ILE A 557 -33.60 -1.49 0.53
N LYS A 558 -33.77 -2.68 1.11
CA LYS A 558 -35.01 -3.12 1.75
C LYS A 558 -34.79 -3.74 3.12
N SER A 559 -35.70 -3.50 4.06
CA SER A 559 -35.81 -4.24 5.33
C SER A 559 -34.48 -4.31 6.10
N SER A 560 -33.71 -3.23 6.13
CA SER A 560 -32.32 -3.23 6.63
C SER A 560 -32.09 -2.20 7.74
N LEU A 561 -31.16 -2.50 8.65
CA LEU A 561 -30.80 -1.67 9.81
C LEU A 561 -29.35 -1.18 9.68
N PHE A 562 -29.16 0.13 9.83
CA PHE A 562 -27.85 0.78 9.94
C PHE A 562 -27.77 1.47 11.31
N GLU A 563 -26.98 0.90 12.24
CA GLU A 563 -26.87 1.40 13.62
C GLU A 563 -25.42 1.78 13.98
N ASN A 564 -25.20 2.97 14.54
CA ASN A 564 -23.90 3.37 15.10
C ASN A 564 -22.70 3.25 14.12
N ASN A 565 -22.92 3.56 12.84
CA ASN A 565 -21.83 3.64 11.86
C ASN A 565 -21.20 5.03 11.85
N TYR A 566 -19.89 5.10 11.60
CA TYR A 566 -19.11 6.34 11.60
C TYR A 566 -18.32 6.56 10.30
N GLY A 567 -18.39 7.77 9.75
CA GLY A 567 -17.56 8.24 8.63
C GLY A 567 -17.20 9.73 8.73
N ILE A 568 -16.34 10.24 7.85
CA ILE A 568 -16.02 11.68 7.79
C ILE A 568 -17.21 12.47 7.23
N ASN A 569 -17.67 12.11 6.05
CA ASN A 569 -18.90 12.59 5.42
C ASN A 569 -19.78 11.40 5.07
N GLY A 570 -21.08 11.47 5.34
CA GLY A 570 -21.98 10.34 5.14
C GLY A 570 -21.71 9.25 6.17
N GLY A 571 -22.34 9.33 7.34
CA GLY A 571 -22.14 8.34 8.41
C GLY A 571 -22.56 6.91 7.99
N VAL A 572 -23.33 6.78 6.91
CA VAL A 572 -23.66 5.49 6.27
C VAL A 572 -23.30 5.50 4.79
N MET A 573 -23.81 6.45 4.01
CA MET A 573 -23.66 6.51 2.55
C MET A 573 -22.97 7.79 2.10
N TYR A 574 -22.00 7.66 1.20
CA TYR A 574 -21.35 8.78 0.53
C TYR A 574 -21.43 8.61 -0.99
N PHE A 575 -21.94 9.65 -1.67
CA PHE A 575 -22.00 9.74 -3.13
C PHE A 575 -21.08 10.84 -3.62
N LYS A 576 -20.02 10.48 -4.34
CA LYS A 576 -19.21 11.45 -5.09
C LYS A 576 -19.97 11.91 -6.35
N GLN A 577 -19.63 13.08 -6.88
CA GLN A 577 -20.16 13.59 -8.14
C GLN A 577 -20.11 12.55 -9.26
N PHE A 578 -21.21 12.41 -10.02
CA PHE A 578 -21.31 11.46 -11.13
C PHE A 578 -20.76 12.07 -12.42
N ASN A 579 -20.16 11.23 -13.29
CA ASN A 579 -19.54 11.72 -14.53
C ASN A 579 -20.56 12.15 -15.59
N ASN A 580 -21.78 11.61 -15.55
CA ASN A 580 -22.82 11.84 -16.55
C ASN A 580 -24.14 12.23 -15.88
N HIS A 581 -24.59 13.47 -16.10
CA HIS A 581 -25.85 13.99 -15.59
C HIS A 581 -27.11 13.42 -16.29
N LEU A 582 -26.95 12.69 -17.41
CA LEU A 582 -28.07 12.27 -18.27
C LEU A 582 -28.68 10.90 -17.92
N ASN A 583 -28.03 10.09 -17.08
CA ASN A 583 -28.54 8.77 -16.75
C ASN A 583 -29.44 8.83 -15.51
N GLU A 584 -30.65 8.30 -15.63
CA GLU A 584 -31.52 8.07 -14.47
C GLU A 584 -30.81 7.08 -13.53
N ASN A 585 -30.48 7.54 -12.32
CA ASN A 585 -29.80 6.73 -11.30
C ASN A 585 -30.78 6.39 -10.17
N PRO A 586 -31.77 5.50 -10.40
CA PRO A 586 -32.85 5.26 -9.44
C PRO A 586 -32.32 4.62 -8.16
N ILE A 587 -32.76 5.16 -7.03
CA ILE A 587 -32.48 4.64 -5.70
C ILE A 587 -33.81 4.35 -4.99
N GLU A 588 -34.06 3.10 -4.65
CA GLU A 588 -35.24 2.65 -3.88
C GLU A 588 -34.89 2.35 -2.42
N LEU A 589 -35.65 2.91 -1.48
CA LEU A 589 -35.45 2.74 -0.03
C LEU A 589 -36.75 2.31 0.67
N ILE A 590 -36.82 1.07 1.16
CA ILE A 590 -38.06 0.49 1.70
C ILE A 590 -37.82 -0.18 3.05
N ASP A 591 -38.63 0.12 4.06
CA ASP A 591 -38.59 -0.50 5.39
C ASP A 591 -37.19 -0.42 6.04
N LEU A 592 -36.60 0.77 6.11
CA LEU A 592 -35.24 0.98 6.60
C LEU A 592 -35.20 1.71 7.95
N ILE A 593 -34.21 1.37 8.76
CA ILE A 593 -33.93 2.05 10.03
C ILE A 593 -32.48 2.51 10.04
N PHE A 594 -32.26 3.81 10.24
CA PHE A 594 -30.96 4.44 10.43
C PHE A 594 -30.91 5.05 11.83
N LYS A 595 -30.11 4.45 12.71
CA LYS A 595 -30.11 4.79 14.12
C LYS A 595 -28.71 5.14 14.63
N LYS A 596 -28.54 6.28 15.29
CA LYS A 596 -27.28 6.66 15.95
C LYS A 596 -26.06 6.70 15.01
N ASN A 597 -26.25 6.87 13.71
CA ASN A 597 -25.12 6.99 12.79
C ASN A 597 -24.51 8.40 12.91
N LYS A 598 -23.21 8.49 12.66
CA LYS A 598 -22.44 9.71 12.89
C LYS A 598 -21.53 10.04 11.73
N ALA A 599 -21.56 11.30 11.29
CA ALA A 599 -20.51 11.90 10.46
C ALA A 599 -19.67 12.91 11.26
N GLU A 600 -18.41 13.08 10.89
CA GLU A 600 -17.55 14.14 11.44
C GLU A 600 -18.00 15.52 10.96
N TYR A 601 -18.26 15.67 9.67
CA TYR A 601 -18.63 16.95 9.07
C TYR A 601 -20.06 16.95 8.54
N PHE A 602 -20.35 16.19 7.49
CA PHE A 602 -21.59 16.40 6.74
C PHE A 602 -22.37 15.10 6.55
N GLY A 603 -23.69 15.16 6.76
CA GLY A 603 -24.60 14.06 6.46
C GLY A 603 -24.44 12.88 7.41
N GLY A 604 -25.15 12.87 8.55
CA GLY A 604 -25.00 11.82 9.56
C GLY A 604 -25.38 10.42 9.06
N VAL A 605 -26.17 10.36 7.99
CA VAL A 605 -26.48 9.13 7.24
C VAL A 605 -26.03 9.24 5.80
N ILE A 606 -26.50 10.24 5.05
CA ILE A 606 -26.24 10.40 3.61
C ILE A 606 -25.50 11.70 3.36
N PHE A 607 -24.40 11.62 2.63
CA PHE A 607 -23.76 12.77 2.01
C PHE A 607 -23.73 12.60 0.49
N SER A 608 -24.04 13.65 -0.25
CA SER A 608 -23.97 13.65 -1.71
C SER A 608 -23.27 14.89 -2.25
N ASP A 609 -22.17 14.66 -2.98
CA ASP A 609 -21.59 15.63 -3.91
C ASP A 609 -22.31 15.63 -5.27
N ASN A 610 -23.27 14.73 -5.47
CA ASN A 610 -24.08 14.69 -6.68
C ASN A 610 -25.39 15.44 -6.46
N GLU A 611 -25.64 16.40 -7.36
CA GLU A 611 -26.84 17.22 -7.43
C GLU A 611 -28.09 16.44 -7.90
N HIS A 612 -27.93 15.23 -8.43
CA HIS A 612 -29.05 14.44 -8.99
C HIS A 612 -29.17 13.06 -8.36
N LEU A 613 -29.49 13.01 -7.06
CA LEU A 613 -29.90 11.77 -6.43
C LEU A 613 -31.37 11.47 -6.74
N ASN A 614 -31.60 10.56 -7.69
CA ASN A 614 -32.94 10.14 -8.07
C ASN A 614 -33.49 9.08 -7.10
N ILE A 615 -33.87 9.50 -5.90
CA ILE A 615 -34.46 8.61 -4.90
C ILE A 615 -35.97 8.46 -5.17
N GLN A 616 -36.34 7.30 -5.67
CA GLN A 616 -37.71 6.94 -6.05
C GLN A 616 -38.23 5.85 -5.11
N ASN A 617 -39.56 5.73 -4.99
CA ASN A 617 -40.17 4.59 -4.28
C ASN A 617 -39.70 4.42 -2.82
N VAL A 618 -39.65 5.51 -2.06
CA VAL A 618 -39.38 5.49 -0.62
C VAL A 618 -40.60 4.99 0.13
N LYS A 619 -40.45 4.03 1.05
CA LYS A 619 -41.54 3.56 1.93
C LYS A 619 -41.02 3.23 3.32
N ASN A 620 -41.62 3.80 4.36
CA ASN A 620 -41.35 3.45 5.77
C ASN A 620 -39.86 3.47 6.14
N VAL A 621 -39.22 4.65 6.02
CA VAL A 621 -37.80 4.83 6.34
C VAL A 621 -37.68 5.74 7.56
N THR A 622 -37.01 5.25 8.60
CA THR A 622 -36.88 5.96 9.88
C THR A 622 -35.44 6.34 10.17
N PHE A 623 -35.23 7.60 10.57
CA PHE A 623 -33.95 8.15 10.99
C PHE A 623 -34.05 8.58 12.46
N THR A 624 -33.29 7.92 13.34
CA THR A 624 -33.34 8.16 14.79
C THR A 624 -31.97 8.50 15.36
N GLU A 625 -31.85 9.63 16.06
CA GLU A 625 -30.65 10.00 16.83
C GLU A 625 -29.35 10.05 16.00
N ASN A 626 -29.44 10.37 14.70
CA ASN A 626 -28.24 10.54 13.86
C ASN A 626 -27.59 11.92 14.07
N TYR A 627 -26.28 12.01 13.86
CA TYR A 627 -25.48 13.20 14.15
C TYR A 627 -24.50 13.55 13.03
N ALA A 628 -24.36 14.85 12.74
CA ALA A 628 -23.26 15.41 11.94
C ALA A 628 -22.95 16.84 12.40
N TYR A 629 -21.91 17.47 11.85
CA TYR A 629 -21.75 18.91 12.03
C TYR A 629 -22.84 19.69 11.25
N ALA A 630 -23.15 19.33 10.00
CA ALA A 630 -24.34 19.83 9.31
C ALA A 630 -25.09 18.68 8.61
N GLY A 631 -26.43 18.76 8.60
CA GLY A 631 -27.26 17.71 8.00
C GLY A 631 -27.21 16.43 8.83
N GLY A 632 -27.83 16.43 10.01
CA GLY A 632 -27.76 15.29 10.96
C GLY A 632 -28.22 13.96 10.37
N VAL A 633 -29.00 13.98 9.28
CA VAL A 633 -29.28 12.81 8.43
C VAL A 633 -28.72 12.97 7.02
N ILE A 634 -29.10 14.01 6.29
CA ILE A 634 -28.80 14.17 4.86
C ILE A 634 -28.02 15.47 4.64
N TYR A 635 -26.97 15.42 3.84
CA TYR A 635 -26.30 16.62 3.33
C TYR A 635 -26.15 16.56 1.81
N LEU A 636 -26.52 17.65 1.15
CA LEU A 636 -26.41 17.81 -0.30
C LEU A 636 -25.47 18.97 -0.63
N ASN A 637 -24.44 18.72 -1.42
CA ASN A 637 -23.56 19.76 -1.93
C ASN A 637 -24.26 20.50 -3.10
N ASN A 638 -24.19 21.83 -3.14
CA ASN A 638 -24.99 22.69 -4.03
C ASN A 638 -24.15 23.53 -5.02
N GLU A 639 -23.10 22.95 -5.61
CA GLU A 639 -22.21 23.69 -6.51
C GLU A 639 -22.89 24.25 -7.79
N ASN A 640 -24.03 23.70 -8.25
CA ASN A 640 -24.82 24.22 -9.37
C ASN A 640 -26.26 24.65 -9.00
N ASN A 641 -26.48 25.96 -9.12
CA ASN A 641 -27.69 26.68 -8.72
C ASN A 641 -29.00 26.40 -9.51
N GLU A 642 -29.01 25.57 -10.58
CA GLU A 642 -30.16 25.52 -11.50
C GLU A 642 -31.27 24.50 -11.13
N ILE A 643 -31.06 23.58 -10.16
CA ILE A 643 -31.86 22.33 -10.09
C ILE A 643 -32.56 22.10 -8.72
N ILE A 644 -32.90 23.18 -8.02
CA ILE A 644 -33.36 23.17 -6.61
C ILE A 644 -34.80 22.62 -6.43
N LYS A 645 -35.66 22.73 -7.44
CA LYS A 645 -37.09 22.38 -7.29
C LYS A 645 -37.32 20.88 -7.08
N ASN A 646 -36.43 20.02 -7.58
CA ASN A 646 -36.57 18.57 -7.44
C ASN A 646 -36.02 18.07 -6.10
N ASP A 647 -35.01 18.72 -5.52
CA ASP A 647 -34.37 18.28 -4.27
C ASP A 647 -35.22 18.59 -3.03
N LEU A 648 -36.03 19.65 -3.07
CA LEU A 648 -37.03 19.94 -2.03
C LEU A 648 -38.13 18.86 -1.92
N LEU A 649 -38.44 18.14 -3.01
CA LEU A 649 -39.39 17.02 -2.99
C LEU A 649 -38.78 15.77 -2.34
N TYR A 650 -37.45 15.64 -2.37
CA TYR A 650 -36.73 14.50 -1.83
C TYR A 650 -36.72 14.53 -0.29
N VAL A 651 -36.25 15.63 0.33
CA VAL A 651 -36.12 15.70 1.80
C VAL A 651 -37.46 15.77 2.53
N ASN A 652 -38.50 16.30 1.86
CA ASN A 652 -39.86 16.42 2.40
C ASN A 652 -40.74 15.19 2.10
N ASN A 653 -40.17 14.06 1.68
CA ASN A 653 -40.93 12.86 1.43
C ASN A 653 -41.63 12.38 2.71
N LYS A 654 -42.97 12.26 2.69
CA LYS A 654 -43.78 11.84 3.84
C LYS A 654 -43.43 10.46 4.38
N ASN A 655 -42.72 9.65 3.61
CA ASN A 655 -42.29 8.31 3.99
C ASN A 655 -40.97 8.31 4.78
N PHE A 656 -40.33 9.47 4.95
CA PHE A 656 -39.23 9.69 5.89
C PHE A 656 -39.76 10.11 7.27
N ILE A 657 -39.36 9.38 8.30
CA ILE A 657 -39.68 9.67 9.70
C ILE A 657 -38.39 10.07 10.41
N TYR A 658 -38.34 11.31 10.88
CA TYR A 658 -37.18 11.87 11.59
C TYR A 658 -37.45 11.96 13.09
N ILE A 659 -36.58 11.38 13.92
CA ILE A 659 -36.74 11.31 15.38
C ILE A 659 -35.44 11.71 16.05
N ASN A 660 -35.41 12.87 16.71
CA ASN A 660 -34.29 13.34 17.54
C ASN A 660 -32.91 13.32 16.84
N ASN A 661 -32.84 13.55 15.53
CA ASN A 661 -31.55 13.78 14.86
C ASN A 661 -31.02 15.15 15.26
N THR A 662 -29.71 15.34 15.19
CA THR A 662 -29.06 16.58 15.64
C THR A 662 -27.92 16.97 14.72
N ALA A 663 -27.73 18.27 14.52
CA ALA A 663 -26.58 18.83 13.85
C ALA A 663 -25.95 19.93 14.71
N GLU A 664 -24.62 20.05 14.67
CA GLU A 664 -23.92 21.09 15.43
C GLU A 664 -24.17 22.50 14.86
N SER A 665 -24.19 22.61 13.53
CA SER A 665 -24.24 23.86 12.78
C SER A 665 -25.64 24.24 12.35
N HIS A 666 -26.26 23.40 11.52
CA HIS A 666 -27.61 23.61 11.01
C HIS A 666 -28.14 22.32 10.40
N GLY A 667 -29.47 22.24 10.28
CA GLY A 667 -30.14 21.12 9.65
C GLY A 667 -30.00 19.82 10.44
N ASP A 668 -30.72 19.71 11.55
CA ASP A 668 -30.80 18.48 12.35
C ASP A 668 -31.18 17.26 11.50
N ASN A 669 -32.01 17.46 10.48
CA ASN A 669 -32.39 16.41 9.53
C ASN A 669 -31.61 16.53 8.22
N TYR A 670 -31.69 17.68 7.55
CA TYR A 670 -31.06 17.87 6.25
C TYR A 670 -30.43 19.26 6.16
N ALA A 671 -29.34 19.40 5.41
CA ALA A 671 -28.65 20.68 5.19
C ALA A 671 -27.96 20.70 3.82
N THR A 672 -27.55 21.88 3.38
CA THR A 672 -26.69 22.09 2.20
C THR A 672 -25.54 23.04 2.55
N ASP A 673 -24.63 23.27 1.59
CA ASP A 673 -23.64 24.32 1.72
C ASP A 673 -24.29 25.72 1.78
N PRO A 674 -23.60 26.72 2.37
CA PRO A 674 -24.09 28.09 2.43
C PRO A 674 -24.55 28.61 1.06
N TYR A 675 -25.81 29.02 0.99
CA TYR A 675 -26.47 29.36 -0.28
C TYR A 675 -26.95 30.80 -0.34
N VAL A 676 -27.46 31.36 0.76
CA VAL A 676 -28.04 32.71 0.79
C VAL A 676 -27.43 33.57 1.88
N ILE A 677 -27.14 34.81 1.54
CA ILE A 677 -26.79 35.87 2.50
C ILE A 677 -27.97 36.84 2.58
N ASP A 678 -28.45 37.07 3.80
CA ASP A 678 -29.54 38.00 4.10
C ASP A 678 -29.16 39.03 5.16
N LEU A 679 -29.75 40.21 5.09
CA LEU A 679 -29.55 41.29 6.07
C LEU A 679 -30.51 41.12 7.25
N ILE A 680 -29.98 41.03 8.49
CA ILE A 680 -30.74 40.62 9.69
C ILE A 680 -31.88 41.59 10.06
N ASN A 681 -31.81 42.85 9.65
CA ASN A 681 -32.70 43.88 10.16
C ASN A 681 -33.35 44.69 9.03
N GLN A 682 -34.62 44.43 8.74
CA GLN A 682 -35.39 45.12 7.70
C GLN A 682 -35.68 46.59 8.04
N ASP A 683 -35.58 47.01 9.30
CA ASP A 683 -35.65 48.44 9.66
C ASP A 683 -34.47 49.26 9.09
N ILE A 684 -33.38 48.59 8.69
CA ILE A 684 -32.27 49.20 7.95
C ILE A 684 -32.64 49.47 6.49
N TYR A 685 -33.63 48.77 5.91
CA TYR A 685 -34.15 49.11 4.58
C TYR A 685 -34.74 50.53 4.57
N ASN A 686 -35.28 50.99 5.71
CA ASN A 686 -35.69 52.37 5.91
C ASN A 686 -34.50 53.32 6.15
N ILE A 687 -33.34 52.83 6.62
CA ILE A 687 -32.09 53.61 6.76
C ILE A 687 -31.40 53.79 5.39
N PHE A 688 -31.54 52.85 4.45
CA PHE A 688 -30.99 53.00 3.10
C PHE A 688 -31.78 53.97 2.22
N ASN A 689 -33.04 54.25 2.59
CA ASN A 689 -33.78 55.42 2.12
C ASN A 689 -33.52 56.70 2.95
N ARG A 690 -32.65 56.65 3.97
CA ARG A 690 -32.21 57.84 4.72
C ARG A 690 -30.87 58.31 4.21
N THR A 691 -30.72 59.63 4.22
CA THR A 691 -29.47 60.31 3.93
C THR A 691 -28.44 60.02 5.03
N ILE A 692 -27.34 59.35 4.71
CA ILE A 692 -26.20 59.18 5.62
C ILE A 692 -25.21 60.32 5.43
N LYS A 693 -24.45 60.71 6.45
CA LYS A 693 -23.37 61.69 6.24
C LYS A 693 -22.06 61.00 5.95
N SER A 694 -21.19 61.70 5.23
CA SER A 694 -19.88 61.16 4.91
C SER A 694 -19.07 60.94 6.19
N GLY A 695 -18.50 59.74 6.37
CA GLY A 695 -17.74 59.35 7.57
C GLY A 695 -18.56 58.76 8.73
N ASP A 696 -19.89 58.74 8.66
CA ASP A 696 -20.75 58.07 9.65
C ASP A 696 -20.61 56.55 9.57
N SER A 697 -20.79 55.88 10.72
CA SER A 697 -20.79 54.42 10.81
C SER A 697 -22.16 53.85 10.47
N ILE A 698 -22.20 52.89 9.55
CA ILE A 698 -23.39 52.16 9.11
C ILE A 698 -23.24 50.71 9.61
N PRO A 699 -23.83 50.35 10.76
CA PRO A 699 -23.75 48.99 11.26
C PRO A 699 -24.58 48.06 10.36
N LEU A 700 -23.92 47.14 9.65
CA LEU A 700 -24.58 46.13 8.82
C LEU A 700 -24.32 44.75 9.40
N LYS A 701 -25.37 43.92 9.49
CA LYS A 701 -25.27 42.54 9.96
C LYS A 701 -25.91 41.60 8.96
N PHE A 702 -25.14 40.61 8.52
CA PHE A 702 -25.57 39.60 7.58
C PHE A 702 -25.65 38.24 8.25
N ASN A 703 -26.73 37.51 7.98
CA ASN A 703 -26.89 36.10 8.32
C ASN A 703 -26.59 35.24 7.09
N LEU A 704 -25.98 34.10 7.35
CA LEU A 704 -25.74 33.05 6.37
C LEU A 704 -26.82 31.98 6.50
N TYR A 705 -27.44 31.63 5.38
CA TYR A 705 -28.45 30.59 5.27
C TYR A 705 -28.00 29.53 4.26
N ASP A 706 -28.37 28.29 4.51
CA ASP A 706 -28.32 27.24 3.50
C ASP A 706 -29.47 27.39 2.48
N GLU A 707 -29.54 26.46 1.55
CA GLU A 707 -30.54 26.46 0.47
C GLU A 707 -31.97 26.18 0.96
N PHE A 708 -32.09 25.58 2.14
CA PHE A 708 -33.37 25.30 2.80
C PHE A 708 -33.82 26.43 3.73
N ASN A 709 -33.16 27.60 3.67
CA ASN A 709 -33.37 28.76 4.54
C ASN A 709 -33.11 28.50 6.03
N GLN A 710 -32.21 27.56 6.34
CA GLN A 710 -31.78 27.29 7.70
C GLN A 710 -30.61 28.19 8.04
N THR A 711 -30.66 28.85 9.21
CA THR A 711 -29.56 29.71 9.66
C THR A 711 -28.37 28.87 10.07
N ILE A 712 -27.20 29.16 9.51
CA ILE A 712 -25.96 28.44 9.79
C ILE A 712 -25.39 28.92 11.13
N ASN A 713 -25.16 28.03 12.09
CA ASN A 713 -24.50 28.35 13.35
C ASN A 713 -23.11 27.70 13.42
N ASP A 714 -22.11 28.35 12.85
CA ASP A 714 -20.77 27.78 12.72
C ASP A 714 -19.90 27.87 14.00
N ALA A 715 -20.28 27.13 15.05
CA ALA A 715 -19.52 27.11 16.31
C ALA A 715 -18.09 26.53 16.14
N SER A 716 -17.92 25.54 15.26
CA SER A 716 -16.61 24.90 14.96
C SER A 716 -15.75 25.64 13.92
N LYS A 717 -16.20 26.78 13.39
CA LYS A 717 -15.47 27.63 12.43
C LYS A 717 -15.13 26.96 11.08
N LEU A 718 -16.00 26.09 10.56
CA LEU A 718 -15.83 25.47 9.22
C LEU A 718 -16.09 26.46 8.07
N TYR A 719 -17.04 27.37 8.25
CA TYR A 719 -17.44 28.41 7.30
C TYR A 719 -16.81 29.78 7.59
N SER A 720 -15.95 29.91 8.60
CA SER A 720 -15.36 31.21 8.99
C SER A 720 -14.45 31.84 7.94
N ASN A 721 -14.06 31.09 6.90
CA ASN A 721 -13.29 31.60 5.76
C ASN A 721 -14.16 32.37 4.75
N LEU A 722 -15.50 32.33 4.88
CA LEU A 722 -16.39 33.14 4.06
C LEU A 722 -16.28 34.60 4.53
N GLY A 723 -15.69 35.42 3.66
CA GLY A 723 -15.59 36.87 3.84
C GLY A 723 -16.55 37.60 2.93
N LEU A 724 -17.24 38.61 3.45
CA LEU A 724 -18.08 39.53 2.69
C LEU A 724 -17.32 40.84 2.51
N LYS A 725 -17.40 41.43 1.31
CA LYS A 725 -16.83 42.74 1.00
C LYS A 725 -17.85 43.59 0.24
N ILE A 726 -18.00 44.83 0.66
CA ILE A 726 -18.84 45.83 0.02
C ILE A 726 -17.95 46.69 -0.89
N ASN A 727 -18.34 46.79 -2.16
CA ASN A 727 -17.69 47.60 -3.20
C ASN A 727 -18.69 48.64 -3.75
N ILE A 728 -18.20 49.58 -4.55
CA ILE A 728 -19.06 50.58 -5.22
C ILE A 728 -19.26 50.14 -6.67
N LEU A 729 -20.52 50.05 -7.11
CA LEU A 729 -20.89 49.55 -8.44
C LEU A 729 -20.72 50.68 -9.48
N ASN A 730 -19.75 50.50 -10.39
CA ASN A 730 -19.44 51.31 -11.59
C ASN A 730 -20.19 52.64 -11.73
N ASN A 731 -19.63 53.67 -11.11
CA ASN A 731 -19.61 55.01 -11.69
C ASN A 731 -18.18 55.28 -12.14
N ASN A 732 -17.98 56.02 -13.25
CA ASN A 732 -16.65 56.55 -13.66
C ASN A 732 -15.97 57.40 -12.56
N ASP A 733 -16.68 57.61 -11.45
CA ASP A 733 -16.34 58.33 -10.24
C ASP A 733 -15.95 57.43 -9.06
N SER A 734 -15.44 56.21 -9.27
CA SER A 734 -15.00 55.34 -8.15
C SER A 734 -13.95 56.00 -7.25
N ASN A 735 -13.13 56.89 -7.83
CA ASN A 735 -12.17 57.74 -7.11
C ASN A 735 -12.84 58.80 -6.22
N ASN A 736 -14.14 59.06 -6.34
CA ASN A 736 -14.85 60.06 -5.53
C ASN A 736 -15.32 59.52 -4.19
N TYR A 737 -15.08 58.24 -3.90
CA TYR A 737 -15.48 57.61 -2.65
C TYR A 737 -14.37 56.73 -2.06
N LYS A 738 -14.36 56.60 -0.75
CA LYS A 738 -13.44 55.73 0.00
C LYS A 738 -14.24 54.97 1.05
N LEU A 739 -14.13 53.65 1.03
CA LEU A 739 -14.80 52.77 1.99
C LEU A 739 -13.84 52.39 3.12
N TYR A 740 -14.34 52.32 4.35
CA TYR A 740 -13.61 51.83 5.52
C TYR A 740 -14.45 50.79 6.25
N GLY A 741 -13.81 49.73 6.77
CA GLY A 741 -14.52 48.66 7.47
C GLY A 741 -15.54 47.94 6.58
N ASN A 742 -15.31 47.88 5.27
CA ASN A 742 -16.24 47.36 4.26
C ASN A 742 -16.08 45.85 4.02
N SER A 743 -15.42 45.13 4.92
CA SER A 743 -15.28 43.68 4.86
C SER A 743 -15.42 43.06 6.25
N CYS A 744 -16.09 41.91 6.33
CA CYS A 744 -16.20 41.09 7.53
C CYS A 744 -16.05 39.62 7.16
N PHE A 745 -15.79 38.78 8.16
CA PHE A 745 -15.83 37.32 8.04
C PHE A 745 -16.99 36.78 8.88
N TYR A 746 -17.61 35.70 8.42
CA TYR A 746 -18.67 35.05 9.17
C TYR A 746 -18.10 34.40 10.44
N SER A 747 -18.72 34.66 11.59
CA SER A 747 -18.46 33.98 12.86
C SER A 747 -19.80 33.53 13.43
N ASN A 748 -19.98 32.23 13.65
CA ASN A 748 -21.28 31.63 14.00
C ASN A 748 -22.39 32.03 13.00
N GLY A 749 -22.07 32.05 11.70
CA GLY A 749 -22.99 32.44 10.62
C GLY A 749 -23.39 33.91 10.57
N ILE A 750 -22.75 34.78 11.36
CA ILE A 750 -23.01 36.22 11.37
C ILE A 750 -21.77 36.98 10.87
N CYS A 751 -21.97 37.90 9.93
CA CYS A 751 -20.95 38.86 9.47
C CYS A 751 -21.34 40.26 9.95
N ASP A 752 -20.58 40.81 10.90
CA ASP A 752 -20.91 42.08 11.57
C ASP A 752 -19.96 43.21 11.14
N LEU A 753 -20.46 44.14 10.33
CA LEU A 753 -19.78 45.35 9.89
C LEU A 753 -20.14 46.54 10.81
N THR A 754 -19.77 46.46 12.08
CA THR A 754 -20.06 47.53 13.05
C THR A 754 -19.44 48.89 12.69
N ASN A 755 -18.34 48.89 11.94
CA ASN A 755 -17.51 50.07 11.62
C ASN A 755 -17.50 50.44 10.13
N PHE A 756 -18.49 50.00 9.35
CA PHE A 756 -18.55 50.32 7.92
C PHE A 756 -18.84 51.81 7.72
N LYS A 757 -17.94 52.52 7.03
CA LYS A 757 -18.02 53.96 6.79
C LYS A 757 -17.78 54.28 5.32
N ILE A 758 -18.44 55.34 4.85
CA ILE A 758 -18.36 55.81 3.47
C ILE A 758 -17.90 57.27 3.47
N PHE A 759 -16.73 57.52 2.91
CA PHE A 759 -16.19 58.86 2.69
C PHE A 759 -16.41 59.25 1.23
N SER A 760 -16.71 60.52 0.98
CA SER A 760 -17.03 61.02 -0.36
C SER A 760 -16.43 62.40 -0.59
N ILE A 761 -16.16 62.76 -1.84
CA ILE A 761 -15.76 64.12 -2.23
C ILE A 761 -16.98 65.06 -2.30
N ASN A 762 -18.13 64.56 -2.77
CA ASN A 762 -19.36 65.34 -2.94
C ASN A 762 -20.61 64.53 -2.50
N PRO A 763 -21.62 65.16 -1.88
CA PRO A 763 -22.88 64.50 -1.56
C PRO A 763 -23.54 63.99 -2.85
N ASN A 764 -23.77 62.67 -2.94
CA ASN A 764 -24.34 62.03 -4.10
C ASN A 764 -24.94 60.66 -3.72
N ASN A 765 -25.76 60.12 -4.61
CA ASN A 765 -26.31 58.78 -4.51
C ASN A 765 -25.30 57.76 -5.03
N ILE A 766 -25.02 56.73 -4.23
CA ILE A 766 -24.14 55.63 -4.61
C ILE A 766 -24.87 54.30 -4.55
N LYS A 767 -24.42 53.37 -5.39
CA LYS A 767 -24.84 51.98 -5.35
C LYS A 767 -23.70 51.14 -4.78
N LEU A 768 -23.97 50.49 -3.66
CA LEU A 768 -23.07 49.54 -3.05
C LEU A 768 -23.37 48.15 -3.59
N ASN A 769 -22.33 47.45 -4.02
CA ASN A 769 -22.37 46.05 -4.41
C ASN A 769 -21.81 45.19 -3.27
N ILE A 770 -22.53 44.16 -2.88
CA ILE A 770 -22.02 43.17 -1.92
C ILE A 770 -21.43 42.00 -2.70
N SER A 771 -20.19 41.64 -2.40
CA SER A 771 -19.53 40.49 -3.02
C SER A 771 -18.80 39.63 -1.97
N ILE A 772 -18.50 38.39 -2.31
CA ILE A 772 -17.68 37.50 -1.48
C ILE A 772 -16.20 37.75 -1.79
N VAL A 773 -15.35 37.73 -0.77
CA VAL A 773 -13.90 37.99 -0.89
C VAL A 773 -13.18 36.85 -1.63
N ASN A 774 -13.67 35.62 -1.49
CA ASN A 774 -13.14 34.42 -2.12
C ASN A 774 -14.09 33.97 -3.25
N GLU A 775 -13.69 34.16 -4.50
CA GLU A 775 -14.53 34.09 -5.72
C GLU A 775 -15.07 32.70 -6.12
N ASN A 776 -15.07 31.70 -5.24
CA ASN A 776 -15.35 30.30 -5.63
C ASN A 776 -16.78 29.82 -5.38
N ASN A 777 -17.61 30.54 -4.61
CA ASN A 777 -18.92 30.01 -4.19
C ASN A 777 -20.06 30.90 -4.74
N LYS A 778 -21.02 30.28 -5.43
CA LYS A 778 -22.21 30.93 -6.04
C LYS A 778 -23.31 31.24 -5.01
N ILE A 779 -22.97 31.93 -3.92
CA ILE A 779 -23.93 32.33 -2.87
C ILE A 779 -24.80 33.48 -3.39
N LEU A 780 -26.12 33.36 -3.23
CA LEU A 780 -27.09 34.39 -3.59
C LEU A 780 -27.20 35.46 -2.50
N PHE A 781 -27.19 36.72 -2.92
CA PHE A 781 -27.50 37.84 -2.05
C PHE A 781 -28.96 38.27 -2.29
N LYS A 782 -29.81 38.24 -1.25
CA LYS A 782 -31.18 38.78 -1.40
C LYS A 782 -31.17 40.28 -1.72
N ASN A 783 -30.15 41.00 -1.24
CA ASN A 783 -29.95 42.43 -1.43
C ASN A 783 -28.55 42.71 -1.98
N GLU A 784 -28.23 42.20 -3.18
CA GLU A 784 -26.91 42.37 -3.81
C GLU A 784 -26.52 43.85 -3.97
N ILE A 785 -27.50 44.69 -4.33
CA ILE A 785 -27.31 46.12 -4.58
C ILE A 785 -28.07 46.93 -3.53
N MET A 786 -27.36 47.81 -2.83
CA MET A 786 -27.93 48.77 -1.88
C MET A 786 -27.76 50.20 -2.42
N ASN A 787 -28.83 50.98 -2.46
CA ASN A 787 -28.76 52.41 -2.79
C ASN A 787 -28.55 53.22 -1.51
N VAL A 788 -27.63 54.17 -1.53
CA VAL A 788 -27.27 54.99 -0.37
C VAL A 788 -27.13 56.45 -0.79
N GLU A 789 -27.86 57.36 -0.14
CA GLU A 789 -27.75 58.81 -0.36
C GLU A 789 -26.81 59.44 0.67
N ILE A 790 -25.75 60.13 0.21
CA ILE A 790 -24.81 60.84 1.08
C ILE A 790 -25.24 62.31 1.21
N ALA A 791 -25.72 62.71 2.39
CA ALA A 791 -26.06 64.08 2.76
C ALA A 791 -24.83 64.94 3.09
N LYS A 792 -25.06 66.27 3.06
CA LYS A 792 -24.14 67.29 3.56
C LYS A 792 -24.03 67.23 5.10
N CYS A 793 -22.93 67.75 5.65
CA CYS A 793 -22.77 67.89 7.10
C CYS A 793 -23.77 68.92 7.67
N ASP A 794 -24.24 68.71 8.91
CA ASP A 794 -25.03 69.75 9.60
C ASP A 794 -24.13 70.92 9.98
N GLU A 795 -24.72 72.09 10.18
CA GLU A 795 -23.99 73.30 10.53
C GLU A 795 -23.13 73.10 11.80
N GLU A 796 -23.59 72.35 12.80
CA GLU A 796 -22.87 72.11 14.07
C GLU A 796 -21.68 71.12 13.95
N GLN A 797 -21.53 70.44 12.81
CA GLN A 797 -20.48 69.46 12.57
C GLN A 797 -19.34 70.06 11.74
N ILE A 798 -18.12 69.55 11.93
CA ILE A 798 -16.95 70.00 11.19
C ILE A 798 -16.77 69.10 9.96
N LYS A 799 -16.79 69.72 8.78
CA LYS A 799 -16.40 69.05 7.53
C LYS A 799 -14.87 68.97 7.48
N ILE A 800 -14.32 67.77 7.57
CA ILE A 800 -12.88 67.52 7.44
C ILE A 800 -12.62 66.80 6.14
N THR A 801 -11.81 67.38 5.27
CA THR A 801 -11.29 66.73 4.06
C THR A 801 -9.89 66.21 4.29
N ASP A 802 -9.63 64.98 3.85
CA ASP A 802 -8.29 64.41 3.86
C ASP A 802 -7.44 64.95 2.69
N LYS A 803 -6.17 64.52 2.62
CA LYS A 803 -5.24 64.89 1.54
C LYS A 803 -5.68 64.48 0.12
N TYR A 804 -6.75 63.69 0.00
CA TYR A 804 -7.34 63.24 -1.27
C TYR A 804 -8.73 63.85 -1.50
N ASN A 805 -9.11 64.89 -0.74
CA ASN A 805 -10.38 65.62 -0.79
C ASN A 805 -11.63 64.84 -0.35
N TYR A 806 -11.50 63.66 0.27
CA TYR A 806 -12.66 62.99 0.84
C TYR A 806 -13.08 63.69 2.13
N TYR A 807 -14.33 64.16 2.22
CA TYR A 807 -14.82 64.78 3.44
C TYR A 807 -15.43 63.76 4.40
N SER A 808 -15.38 64.09 5.68
CA SER A 808 -16.14 63.45 6.75
C SER A 808 -16.81 64.52 7.59
N CYS A 809 -17.99 64.22 8.09
CA CYS A 809 -18.76 65.08 8.98
C CYS A 809 -18.47 64.64 10.41
N GLU A 810 -17.46 65.24 11.02
CA GLU A 810 -17.08 64.90 12.38
C GLU A 810 -17.76 65.83 13.37
N LYS A 811 -18.12 65.29 14.54
CA LYS A 811 -18.40 66.13 15.70
C LYS A 811 -17.09 66.78 16.14
N PRO A 812 -17.11 68.01 16.68
CA PRO A 812 -15.90 68.68 17.15
C PRO A 812 -15.17 67.83 18.19
N ILE A 813 -13.89 67.56 17.94
CA ILE A 813 -12.95 66.88 18.83
C ILE A 813 -12.33 67.94 19.71
N CYS A 814 -12.65 67.89 20.99
CA CYS A 814 -11.94 68.65 22.00
C CYS A 814 -10.75 67.86 22.51
N LYS A 815 -9.78 68.59 23.04
CA LYS A 815 -8.57 68.08 23.72
C LYS A 815 -8.97 66.88 24.62
N GLU A 816 -8.27 65.72 24.64
CA GLU A 816 -8.73 64.47 25.35
C GLU A 816 -9.07 64.68 26.84
N ASN A 817 -8.23 65.48 27.44
CA ASN A 817 -8.33 66.57 28.38
C ASN A 817 -9.75 67.18 28.65
N CYS A 818 -10.72 66.93 27.79
CA CYS A 818 -12.10 67.34 27.91
C CYS A 818 -12.93 66.13 28.31
N PRO A 819 -13.22 65.95 29.61
CA PRO A 819 -13.85 64.73 30.11
C PRO A 819 -15.38 64.67 29.86
N ILE A 820 -15.76 64.68 28.57
CA ILE A 820 -17.15 64.71 28.08
C ILE A 820 -17.92 63.41 28.45
N LEU A 821 -17.24 62.26 28.37
CA LEU A 821 -17.83 60.94 28.70
C LEU A 821 -17.91 60.65 30.20
N LYS A 822 -17.19 61.42 31.03
CA LYS A 822 -17.19 61.29 32.51
C LYS A 822 -18.16 62.27 33.18
N GLY A 823 -18.91 63.03 32.39
CA GLY A 823 -19.83 64.05 32.87
C GLY A 823 -19.12 65.25 33.50
N THR A 824 -17.87 65.53 33.13
CA THR A 824 -17.06 66.60 33.75
C THR A 824 -16.58 67.67 32.76
N ALA A 825 -17.03 67.70 31.48
CA ALA A 825 -16.80 68.80 30.52
C ALA A 825 -17.72 68.74 29.26
N GLU A 826 -17.79 69.81 28.45
CA GLU A 826 -18.50 69.84 27.13
C GLU A 826 -17.62 70.43 25.99
N CYS A 827 -17.96 70.16 24.70
CA CYS A 827 -17.13 70.50 23.52
C CYS A 827 -17.86 71.25 22.39
N ILE A 828 -17.30 72.38 21.92
CA ILE A 828 -17.91 73.29 20.93
C ILE A 828 -17.01 73.46 19.68
N LYS A 829 -17.59 73.49 18.46
CA LYS A 829 -16.86 73.61 17.19
C LYS A 829 -16.16 74.97 17.02
N GLY A 830 -14.93 74.94 16.49
CA GLY A 830 -14.15 76.13 16.14
C GLY A 830 -14.50 76.74 14.76
N ASN A 831 -14.06 77.97 14.51
CA ASN A 831 -14.38 78.73 13.28
C ASN A 831 -13.56 78.34 12.04
N LYS A 832 -12.61 77.40 12.15
CA LYS A 832 -11.72 77.03 11.05
C LYS A 832 -12.23 75.76 10.36
N GLU A 833 -12.64 75.89 9.12
CA GLU A 833 -13.04 74.75 8.29
C GLU A 833 -11.87 73.77 8.11
N ASN A 834 -12.18 72.49 7.93
CA ASN A 834 -11.23 71.45 7.56
C ASN A 834 -10.20 71.03 8.63
N VAL A 835 -10.30 71.58 9.85
CA VAL A 835 -9.39 71.27 10.95
C VAL A 835 -10.21 70.98 12.20
N ASN A 836 -10.49 69.70 12.45
CA ASN A 836 -11.07 69.26 13.71
C ASN A 836 -9.97 69.14 14.78
N SER A 837 -9.31 70.27 15.04
CA SER A 837 -8.25 70.35 16.02
C SER A 837 -8.84 70.69 17.37
N ILE A 838 -8.54 69.81 18.30
CA ILE A 838 -8.34 70.03 19.73
C ILE A 838 -8.02 71.49 20.16
N GLU A 839 -7.23 72.24 19.39
CA GLU A 839 -6.80 73.61 19.72
C GLU A 839 -7.79 74.70 19.24
N LEU A 840 -8.62 74.35 18.27
CA LEU A 840 -9.58 75.24 17.61
C LEU A 840 -11.00 75.03 18.15
N ASN A 841 -11.31 73.82 18.59
CA ASN A 841 -12.54 73.46 19.29
C ASN A 841 -12.38 73.72 20.80
N GLN A 842 -13.39 74.29 21.44
CA GLN A 842 -13.28 74.72 22.84
C GLN A 842 -13.84 73.67 23.80
N CYS A 843 -13.00 73.22 24.74
CA CYS A 843 -13.37 72.37 25.84
C CYS A 843 -13.71 73.20 27.10
N LYS A 844 -14.87 72.95 27.71
CA LYS A 844 -15.26 73.61 28.96
C LYS A 844 -15.42 72.59 30.09
N CYS A 845 -14.56 72.64 31.11
CA CYS A 845 -14.62 71.74 32.26
C CYS A 845 -15.73 72.07 33.26
N LEU A 846 -16.20 71.05 33.98
CA LEU A 846 -17.06 71.12 35.15
C LEU A 846 -16.20 71.07 36.44
N PRO A 847 -16.68 71.62 37.56
CA PRO A 847 -15.85 71.91 38.73
C PRO A 847 -15.23 70.65 39.35
N GLY A 848 -13.93 70.70 39.68
CA GLY A 848 -13.23 69.67 40.48
C GLY A 848 -12.00 69.04 39.83
N TRP A 849 -11.66 69.42 38.60
CA TRP A 849 -10.56 68.88 37.83
C TRP A 849 -9.64 70.04 37.36
N LEU A 850 -8.33 69.99 37.63
CA LEU A 850 -7.29 70.99 37.41
C LEU A 850 -6.38 70.75 36.18
N GLU A 851 -5.93 71.90 35.64
CA GLU A 851 -5.30 72.14 34.33
C GLU A 851 -6.29 72.06 33.15
N THR A 852 -5.89 72.51 31.94
CA THR A 852 -6.71 72.60 30.70
C THR A 852 -7.36 71.28 30.26
N ASN A 853 -7.15 70.23 31.06
CA ASN A 853 -7.36 68.85 30.73
C ASN A 853 -8.06 68.02 31.79
N CYS A 854 -8.34 68.60 32.95
CA CYS A 854 -9.31 68.07 33.89
C CYS A 854 -9.27 66.52 34.05
N ASP A 855 -8.17 65.78 34.35
CA ASP A 855 -6.96 66.01 35.15
C ASP A 855 -5.87 65.04 34.69
N LYS A 856 -4.60 65.46 34.71
CA LYS A 856 -3.50 64.51 34.92
C LYS A 856 -3.65 63.84 36.30
N ARG A 857 -3.36 62.57 36.61
CA ARG A 857 -2.76 61.34 35.99
C ARG A 857 -1.44 61.45 35.19
N ASP A 858 -0.49 60.53 35.41
CA ASP A 858 0.93 60.70 35.02
C ASP A 858 1.70 59.45 34.51
N LEU A 859 2.70 59.70 33.63
CA LEU A 859 4.00 59.04 33.19
C LEU A 859 4.20 57.77 32.27
N THR A 860 4.80 58.04 31.08
CA THR A 860 5.90 57.49 30.17
C THR A 860 6.49 56.03 30.11
N LYS A 861 7.07 55.63 28.93
CA LYS A 861 7.75 54.33 28.56
C LYS A 861 8.92 54.47 27.52
N PHE A 862 9.92 53.54 27.53
CA PHE A 862 11.20 53.44 26.73
C PHE A 862 11.32 52.08 25.94
N ASN A 863 12.03 51.98 24.78
CA ASN A 863 12.88 50.82 24.30
C ASN A 863 13.37 50.88 22.81
N ASN A 864 14.62 50.45 22.51
CA ASN A 864 15.23 50.26 21.16
C ASN A 864 16.25 49.08 21.13
N LEU A 865 16.07 48.01 20.32
CA LEU A 865 17.08 46.92 20.14
C LEU A 865 16.96 45.96 18.90
N ASN A 866 16.38 46.34 17.75
CA ASN A 866 16.24 45.42 16.58
C ASN A 866 16.91 45.95 15.28
N LYS A 867 17.97 45.29 14.77
CA LYS A 867 18.63 45.59 13.46
C LYS A 867 18.34 44.50 12.41
N ARG A 868 18.00 44.91 11.17
CA ARG A 868 17.33 44.06 10.18
C ARG A 868 18.22 43.04 9.45
N ILE A 869 19.46 43.38 9.05
CA ILE A 869 20.34 42.46 8.30
C ILE A 869 20.67 41.14 9.05
N ILE A 870 20.83 41.23 10.38
CA ILE A 870 21.08 40.07 11.25
C ILE A 870 19.80 39.24 11.40
N GLU A 871 18.67 39.90 11.58
CA GLU A 871 17.36 39.26 11.67
C GLU A 871 17.02 38.51 10.37
N ASP A 872 17.27 39.14 9.21
CA ASP A 872 16.95 38.62 7.87
C ASP A 872 17.82 37.42 7.49
N THR A 873 19.11 37.45 7.79
CA THR A 873 20.03 36.33 7.51
C THR A 873 19.92 35.19 8.51
N GLY A 874 19.26 35.41 9.65
CA GLY A 874 19.03 34.44 10.71
C GLY A 874 20.09 34.52 11.81
N PHE A 875 19.73 35.13 12.93
CA PHE A 875 20.60 35.33 14.10
C PHE A 875 21.21 34.02 14.61
N ILE A 876 20.38 33.01 14.90
CA ILE A 876 20.84 31.70 15.43
C ILE A 876 21.82 31.03 14.45
N LYS A 877 21.57 31.12 13.14
CA LYS A 877 22.48 30.53 12.14
C LYS A 877 23.83 31.25 12.12
N CYS A 878 23.82 32.58 12.27
CA CYS A 878 25.05 33.35 12.38
C CYS A 878 25.82 32.99 13.66
N GLU A 879 25.14 32.90 14.80
CA GLU A 879 25.74 32.47 16.06
C GLU A 879 26.32 31.06 16.00
N LEU A 880 25.62 30.10 15.36
CA LEU A 880 26.12 28.73 15.23
C LEU A 880 27.35 28.63 14.33
N VAL A 881 27.44 29.43 13.26
CA VAL A 881 28.68 29.51 12.45
C VAL A 881 29.81 30.14 13.26
N LEU A 882 29.54 31.23 13.98
CA LEU A 882 30.53 31.87 14.85
C LEU A 882 30.99 30.94 15.97
N PHE A 883 30.08 30.16 16.54
CA PHE A 883 30.38 29.16 17.56
C PHE A 883 31.21 28.03 16.97
N GLY A 884 30.88 27.52 15.78
CA GLY A 884 31.70 26.54 15.08
C GLY A 884 33.11 27.05 14.78
N LEU A 885 33.23 28.30 14.32
CA LEU A 885 34.52 28.97 14.11
C LEU A 885 35.30 29.14 15.41
N LEU A 886 34.62 29.53 16.50
CA LEU A 886 35.22 29.65 17.82
C LEU A 886 35.75 28.30 18.31
N LEU A 887 34.99 27.21 18.17
CA LEU A 887 35.47 25.86 18.52
C LEU A 887 36.71 25.47 17.69
N SER A 888 36.69 25.72 16.38
CA SER A 888 37.84 25.47 15.50
C SER A 888 39.05 26.34 15.80
N LEU A 889 38.88 27.54 16.37
CA LEU A 889 39.99 28.40 16.80
C LEU A 889 40.49 28.02 18.20
N ILE A 890 39.58 27.63 19.10
CA ILE A 890 39.93 27.13 20.44
C ILE A 890 40.80 25.87 20.32
N SER A 891 40.51 24.99 19.36
CA SER A 891 41.31 23.77 19.14
C SER A 891 42.78 24.07 18.83
N LEU A 892 43.08 25.20 18.18
CA LEU A 892 44.45 25.61 17.83
C LEU A 892 45.32 25.97 19.05
N ASN A 893 44.71 26.21 20.22
CA ASN A 893 45.44 26.48 21.46
C ASN A 893 45.95 25.20 22.15
N PHE A 894 45.52 24.02 21.69
CA PHE A 894 45.90 22.75 22.30
C PHE A 894 46.97 22.06 21.45
N ASN A 895 48.10 21.74 22.09
CA ASN A 895 49.18 20.99 21.44
C ASN A 895 48.92 19.47 21.55
N PRO A 896 48.65 18.74 20.45
CA PRO A 896 48.35 17.31 20.50
C PRO A 896 49.55 16.44 20.91
N PHE A 897 50.76 17.00 20.96
CA PHE A 897 52.00 16.31 21.33
C PHE A 897 52.43 16.51 22.79
N GLU A 898 51.65 17.24 23.59
CA GLU A 898 51.97 17.52 24.99
C GLU A 898 51.49 16.41 25.93
N ASN A 899 50.19 16.11 25.91
CA ASN A 899 49.57 15.06 26.71
C ASN A 899 48.21 14.63 26.11
N TYR A 900 47.64 13.54 26.62
CA TYR A 900 46.37 12.99 26.15
C TYR A 900 45.22 14.01 26.19
N ASN A 901 45.09 14.78 27.28
CA ASN A 901 43.97 15.72 27.45
C ASN A 901 44.03 16.85 26.42
N SER A 902 45.22 17.41 26.19
CA SER A 902 45.46 18.40 25.16
C SER A 902 45.09 17.86 23.78
N CYS A 903 45.52 16.62 23.45
CA CYS A 903 45.13 16.00 22.19
C CYS A 903 43.61 15.75 22.07
N ALA A 904 42.95 15.29 23.13
CA ALA A 904 41.51 15.04 23.14
C ALA A 904 40.70 16.33 22.98
N LEU A 905 41.15 17.44 23.58
CA LEU A 905 40.51 18.76 23.46
C LEU A 905 40.73 19.36 22.06
N GLU A 906 41.94 19.25 21.49
CA GLU A 906 42.19 19.62 20.09
C GLU A 906 41.24 18.85 19.15
N PHE A 907 41.21 17.53 19.29
CA PHE A 907 40.39 16.62 18.50
C PHE A 907 38.90 16.98 18.52
N ILE A 908 38.31 17.09 19.73
CA ILE A 908 36.87 17.30 19.86
C ILE A 908 36.46 18.69 19.36
N PHE A 909 37.18 19.74 19.75
CA PHE A 909 36.81 21.11 19.37
C PHE A 909 36.99 21.34 17.87
N LYS A 910 38.05 20.78 17.27
CA LYS A 910 38.30 20.89 15.84
C LYS A 910 37.18 20.25 15.02
N HIS A 911 36.89 18.97 15.27
CA HIS A 911 35.90 18.24 14.47
C HIS A 911 34.47 18.70 14.76
N SER A 912 34.10 18.94 16.02
CA SER A 912 32.77 19.48 16.35
C SER A 912 32.54 20.88 15.75
N GLY A 913 33.58 21.71 15.66
CA GLY A 913 33.53 23.01 15.00
C GLY A 913 33.34 22.89 13.48
N ILE A 914 34.16 22.07 12.81
CA ILE A 914 34.09 21.81 11.37
C ILE A 914 32.71 21.29 10.95
N ILE A 915 32.21 20.26 11.64
CA ILE A 915 30.91 19.64 11.33
C ILE A 915 29.78 20.67 11.52
N LEU A 916 29.84 21.50 12.57
CA LEU A 916 28.82 22.53 12.81
C LEU A 916 28.78 23.58 11.69
N ILE A 917 29.95 24.09 11.28
CA ILE A 917 30.05 25.02 10.14
C ILE A 917 29.48 24.37 8.88
N TYR A 918 29.84 23.11 8.61
CA TYR A 918 29.40 22.36 7.43
C TYR A 918 27.87 22.22 7.38
N ILE A 919 27.25 21.87 8.50
CA ILE A 919 25.78 21.73 8.59
C ILE A 919 25.11 23.04 8.27
N ILE A 920 25.53 24.15 8.89
CA ILE A 920 24.89 25.45 8.66
C ILE A 920 25.11 25.93 7.22
N PHE A 921 26.29 25.73 6.64
CA PHE A 921 26.54 26.05 5.24
C PHE A 921 25.69 25.20 4.28
N THR A 922 25.48 23.94 4.59
CA THR A 922 24.57 23.06 3.86
C THR A 922 23.14 23.58 3.92
N LEU A 923 22.67 24.06 5.08
CA LEU A 923 21.34 24.66 5.20
C LEU A 923 21.19 25.94 4.38
N TYR A 924 22.17 26.85 4.40
CA TYR A 924 22.13 28.06 3.59
C TYR A 924 22.10 27.76 2.08
N THR A 925 22.91 26.81 1.64
CA THR A 925 23.01 26.44 0.22
C THR A 925 21.78 25.67 -0.26
N GLN A 926 21.23 24.75 0.55
CA GLN A 926 20.01 24.03 0.20
C GLN A 926 18.76 24.92 0.23
N ALA A 927 18.65 25.84 1.20
CA ALA A 927 17.57 26.83 1.18
C ALA A 927 17.63 27.70 -0.08
N ALA A 928 18.82 28.18 -0.46
CA ALA A 928 18.99 28.98 -1.67
C ALA A 928 18.74 28.19 -2.97
N SER A 929 19.12 26.91 -3.03
CA SER A 929 18.90 26.09 -4.24
C SER A 929 17.43 25.70 -4.44
N LYS A 930 16.66 25.59 -3.36
CA LYS A 930 15.25 25.18 -3.38
C LYS A 930 14.27 26.35 -3.44
N LEU A 931 14.61 27.49 -2.85
CA LEU A 931 13.75 28.69 -2.78
C LEU A 931 14.18 29.79 -3.76
N GLY A 932 15.44 29.80 -4.20
CA GLY A 932 15.92 30.76 -5.20
C GLY A 932 15.44 30.43 -6.63
N LEU A 933 15.45 31.44 -7.50
CA LEU A 933 15.05 31.29 -8.89
C LEU A 933 16.28 31.19 -9.80
N ASN A 934 16.37 30.11 -10.58
CA ASN A 934 17.44 29.95 -11.57
C ASN A 934 17.18 30.87 -12.78
N LEU A 935 18.11 31.81 -13.03
CA LEU A 935 18.00 32.78 -14.12
C LEU A 935 17.93 32.13 -15.51
N GLN A 936 18.53 30.95 -15.71
CA GLN A 936 18.55 30.28 -17.02
C GLN A 936 17.20 29.66 -17.41
N ASN A 937 16.37 29.32 -16.41
CA ASN A 937 15.08 28.66 -16.61
C ASN A 937 13.90 29.65 -16.59
N TYR A 938 14.19 30.95 -16.46
CA TYR A 938 13.17 31.98 -16.30
C TYR A 938 12.59 32.41 -17.66
N ASN A 939 11.43 31.87 -18.02
CA ASN A 939 10.72 32.23 -19.27
C ASN A 939 9.83 33.49 -19.15
N GLY A 940 9.89 34.17 -18.00
CA GLY A 940 9.34 35.52 -17.75
C GLY A 940 7.83 35.72 -17.90
N THR A 941 7.04 34.65 -17.85
CA THR A 941 5.56 34.71 -17.70
C THR A 941 5.08 34.38 -16.29
N SER A 942 5.98 34.09 -15.35
CA SER A 942 5.67 33.67 -13.99
C SER A 942 6.31 34.63 -12.97
N THR A 943 5.81 35.86 -12.87
CA THR A 943 6.05 36.65 -11.66
C THR A 943 5.18 36.04 -10.57
N LEU A 944 5.80 35.35 -9.60
CA LEU A 944 5.11 34.95 -8.36
C LEU A 944 4.60 36.24 -7.71
N GLN A 945 3.31 36.54 -7.86
CA GLN A 945 2.64 37.55 -7.04
C GLN A 945 2.45 36.93 -5.66
N LEU A 946 3.39 37.18 -4.75
CA LEU A 946 3.21 36.94 -3.33
C LEU A 946 2.17 37.96 -2.84
N SER A 947 0.90 37.56 -2.80
CA SER A 947 -0.15 38.32 -2.11
C SER A 947 0.26 38.52 -0.66
N GLU A 948 0.08 39.74 -0.12
CA GLU A 948 0.52 40.10 1.24
C GLU A 948 0.00 39.12 2.31
N PRO A 949 0.85 38.76 3.31
CA PRO A 949 0.42 37.92 4.42
C PRO A 949 -0.62 38.66 5.27
N TYR A 950 -1.84 38.13 5.26
CA TYR A 950 -2.94 38.57 6.13
C TYR A 950 -2.51 38.47 7.60
N LYS A 951 -2.61 39.58 8.36
CA LYS A 951 -2.32 39.60 9.81
C LYS A 951 -3.31 38.70 10.56
N GLU A 952 -2.85 37.55 11.02
CA GLU A 952 -3.58 36.64 11.90
C GLU A 952 -3.78 37.26 13.30
N ASN A 953 -5.03 37.35 13.74
CA ASN A 953 -5.39 37.26 15.15
C ASN A 953 -6.20 35.97 15.35
N SER A 954 -5.75 35.15 16.30
CA SER A 954 -6.36 33.93 16.88
C SER A 954 -6.56 32.70 15.98
N PHE A 955 -5.56 31.82 16.07
CA PHE A 955 -5.51 30.39 15.77
C PHE A 955 -6.78 29.61 16.17
N ILE A 956 -7.44 28.92 15.23
CA ILE A 956 -8.05 27.58 15.41
C ILE A 956 -7.82 26.77 14.13
N GLN A 957 -7.27 25.56 14.33
CA GLN A 957 -6.90 24.58 13.32
C GLN A 957 -8.13 24.07 12.54
N SER A 958 -8.09 24.12 11.21
CA SER A 958 -8.98 23.34 10.36
C SER A 958 -8.21 22.57 9.28
N SER A 959 -8.52 21.28 9.24
CA SER A 959 -8.20 20.27 8.24
C SER A 959 -8.73 20.70 6.87
N LYS A 960 -7.87 20.78 5.85
CA LYS A 960 -8.32 20.87 4.45
C LYS A 960 -7.88 19.66 3.63
N ASN A 961 -8.91 18.95 3.19
CA ASN A 961 -8.96 17.92 2.17
C ASN A 961 -8.58 18.51 0.81
N TYR A 962 -7.74 17.81 0.05
CA TYR A 962 -7.53 18.06 -1.38
C TYR A 962 -8.23 16.94 -2.15
N GLY A 963 -9.30 17.29 -2.86
CA GLY A 963 -9.98 16.45 -3.84
C GLY A 963 -9.21 16.40 -5.16
N ASN A 964 -9.32 15.23 -5.81
CA ASN A 964 -8.64 14.84 -7.04
C ASN A 964 -9.16 15.60 -8.28
N LEU A 965 -8.23 16.04 -9.13
CA LEU A 965 -8.49 16.47 -10.51
C LEU A 965 -7.83 15.42 -11.43
N GLU A 966 -8.67 14.58 -12.04
CA GLU A 966 -8.25 13.49 -12.92
C GLU A 966 -7.77 13.98 -14.28
N ILE A 967 -6.75 13.26 -14.76
CA ILE A 967 -6.00 13.44 -15.99
C ILE A 967 -6.63 12.54 -17.05
N ILE A 968 -7.15 13.10 -18.14
CA ILE A 968 -7.43 12.35 -19.37
C ILE A 968 -6.24 12.49 -20.33
N SER A 969 -5.69 11.33 -20.66
CA SER A 969 -4.61 11.04 -21.61
C SER A 969 -4.98 11.36 -23.06
N SER A 970 -4.00 11.79 -23.86
CA SER A 970 -3.98 11.57 -25.31
C SER A 970 -2.64 10.97 -25.75
N SER A 971 -2.54 9.64 -25.70
CA SER A 971 -1.53 8.87 -26.42
C SER A 971 -2.04 8.56 -27.82
N ASN A 972 -1.79 9.46 -28.78
CA ASN A 972 -1.94 9.16 -30.20
C ASN A 972 -0.75 8.29 -30.65
N ARG A 973 -0.96 6.96 -30.75
CA ARG A 973 -0.18 6.09 -31.64
C ARG A 973 -1.09 5.62 -32.77
N ASN A 974 -0.88 6.23 -33.94
CA ASN A 974 -1.46 5.80 -35.20
C ASN A 974 -0.92 4.43 -35.59
N VAL A 975 -1.77 3.40 -35.52
CA VAL A 975 -1.62 2.16 -36.28
C VAL A 975 -2.45 2.33 -37.55
N LYS A 976 -1.77 2.39 -38.69
CA LYS A 976 -2.40 2.30 -40.02
C LYS A 976 -2.86 0.86 -40.22
N PHE A 977 -4.14 0.67 -40.52
CA PHE A 977 -4.61 -0.50 -41.24
C PHE A 977 -5.56 -0.04 -42.35
N ASP A 978 -5.18 -0.40 -43.58
CA ASP A 978 -5.92 -0.16 -44.81
C ASP A 978 -7.22 -0.99 -44.84
N GLY A 979 -8.29 -0.39 -45.37
CA GLY A 979 -9.57 -1.07 -45.57
C GLY A 979 -10.55 -0.19 -46.34
N ASN A 980 -10.73 -0.50 -47.61
CA ASN A 980 -11.37 0.30 -48.65
C ASN A 980 -12.88 0.60 -48.48
N THR A 981 -13.24 1.79 -48.96
CA THR A 981 -14.45 2.16 -49.72
C THR A 981 -15.85 1.97 -49.12
N SER A 982 -16.53 3.10 -48.86
CA SER A 982 -17.71 3.46 -49.66
C SER A 982 -17.97 4.97 -49.55
N LYS A 983 -18.08 5.61 -50.74
CA LYS A 983 -18.39 7.02 -50.91
C LYS A 983 -19.88 7.23 -50.64
N MET A 984 -20.22 8.19 -49.78
CA MET A 984 -21.53 8.82 -49.85
C MET A 984 -21.37 10.32 -49.55
N GLN A 985 -21.55 11.11 -50.60
CA GLN A 985 -21.63 12.57 -50.56
C GLN A 985 -22.96 12.98 -49.91
N VAL A 986 -22.92 13.80 -48.86
CA VAL A 986 -24.02 14.74 -48.55
C VAL A 986 -23.46 16.03 -47.94
N ASN A 987 -23.52 17.07 -48.77
CA ASN A 987 -23.81 18.48 -48.51
C ASN A 987 -23.25 19.18 -47.26
N THR A 988 -22.21 19.96 -47.57
CA THR A 988 -21.84 21.26 -47.02
C THR A 988 -23.05 22.17 -46.77
N ILE A 989 -23.30 22.54 -45.52
CA ILE A 989 -24.02 23.77 -45.17
C ILE A 989 -23.11 24.60 -44.25
N ASN A 990 -22.84 25.81 -44.73
CA ASN A 990 -22.15 26.88 -44.04
C ASN A 990 -22.75 27.18 -42.66
N SER A 991 -21.91 27.18 -41.64
CA SER A 991 -22.06 28.13 -40.53
C SER A 991 -20.69 28.71 -40.19
N GLN A 992 -20.43 29.89 -40.76
CA GLN A 992 -19.47 30.84 -40.21
C GLN A 992 -20.07 31.36 -38.90
N ASN A 993 -19.50 30.96 -37.77
CA ASN A 993 -19.38 31.72 -36.53
C ASN A 993 -18.80 30.80 -35.46
N ILE A 994 -17.47 30.86 -35.25
CA ILE A 994 -16.77 30.69 -33.96
C ILE A 994 -15.30 31.05 -34.25
N ALA A 995 -14.91 32.25 -33.86
CA ALA A 995 -13.52 32.65 -33.68
C ALA A 995 -13.47 33.64 -32.52
N ASN A 996 -13.47 33.10 -31.31
CA ASN A 996 -12.89 33.70 -30.10
C ASN A 996 -12.99 32.67 -28.97
N LYS A 997 -12.04 31.73 -28.95
CA LYS A 997 -11.83 30.81 -27.84
C LYS A 997 -10.34 30.56 -27.68
N ASN A 998 -9.63 31.58 -27.22
CA ASN A 998 -8.25 31.48 -26.72
C ASN A 998 -8.15 32.43 -25.52
N ASP A 999 -8.22 31.86 -24.30
CA ASP A 999 -7.49 32.29 -23.10
C ASP A 999 -8.03 31.64 -21.80
N SER A 1000 -8.22 30.32 -21.77
CA SER A 1000 -8.49 29.57 -20.53
C SER A 1000 -7.33 28.65 -20.09
N MET A 1001 -6.14 28.80 -20.70
CA MET A 1001 -5.00 27.89 -20.47
C MET A 1001 -3.96 28.42 -19.46
N SER A 1002 -4.19 29.56 -18.82
CA SER A 1002 -3.20 30.21 -17.92
C SER A 1002 -3.33 29.83 -16.44
N ILE A 1003 -4.47 29.28 -16.00
CA ILE A 1003 -4.74 29.05 -14.57
C ILE A 1003 -4.02 27.79 -14.04
N ASN A 1004 -3.96 26.71 -14.82
CA ASN A 1004 -3.37 25.42 -14.40
C ASN A 1004 -1.84 25.46 -14.16
N LYS A 1005 -1.14 26.49 -14.63
CA LYS A 1005 0.32 26.59 -14.43
C LYS A 1005 0.68 27.07 -13.02
N SER A 1006 -0.18 27.90 -12.41
CA SER A 1006 0.05 28.47 -11.07
C SER A 1006 -0.05 27.43 -9.94
N GLU A 1007 -0.95 26.45 -10.08
CA GLU A 1007 -1.17 25.40 -9.09
C GLU A 1007 -0.05 24.33 -9.10
N MET A 1008 0.56 24.12 -10.27
CA MET A 1008 1.71 23.21 -10.40
C MET A 1008 2.97 23.78 -9.73
N ASP A 1009 3.13 25.11 -9.78
CA ASP A 1009 4.27 25.80 -9.16
C ASP A 1009 4.15 25.87 -7.62
N SER A 1010 2.93 25.97 -7.06
CA SER A 1010 2.72 25.96 -5.61
C SER A 1010 2.97 24.59 -4.96
N LYS A 1011 2.56 23.48 -5.62
CA LYS A 1011 2.87 22.11 -5.16
C LYS A 1011 4.37 21.84 -5.12
N LYS A 1012 5.12 22.34 -6.12
CA LYS A 1012 6.58 22.24 -6.17
C LYS A 1012 7.23 23.04 -5.04
N LEU A 1013 6.72 24.24 -4.75
CA LEU A 1013 7.18 25.07 -3.64
C LEU A 1013 6.95 24.39 -2.28
N TYR A 1014 5.77 23.82 -2.03
CA TYR A 1014 5.47 23.09 -0.79
C TYR A 1014 6.42 21.90 -0.59
N LYS A 1015 6.67 21.13 -1.66
CA LYS A 1015 7.62 20.01 -1.63
C LYS A 1015 9.03 20.48 -1.26
N ASN A 1016 9.45 21.64 -1.79
CA ASN A 1016 10.74 22.24 -1.48
C ASN A 1016 10.83 22.72 -0.01
N ILE A 1017 9.77 23.31 0.54
CA ILE A 1017 9.71 23.76 1.94
C ILE A 1017 9.77 22.57 2.90
N SER A 1018 8.94 21.56 2.66
CA SER A 1018 8.91 20.32 3.45
C SER A 1018 10.29 19.64 3.46
N PHE A 1019 10.98 19.62 2.31
CA PHE A 1019 12.33 19.09 2.19
C PHE A 1019 13.34 19.86 3.07
N ILE A 1020 13.29 21.20 3.10
CA ILE A 1020 14.20 22.02 3.93
C ILE A 1020 13.97 21.74 5.43
N HIS A 1021 12.72 21.63 5.86
CA HIS A 1021 12.39 21.33 7.26
C HIS A 1021 12.89 19.94 7.67
N SER A 1022 12.64 18.91 6.84
CA SER A 1022 13.12 17.55 7.07
C SER A 1022 14.64 17.52 7.16
N LEU A 1023 15.32 18.10 6.17
CA LEU A 1023 16.78 18.14 6.10
C LEU A 1023 17.39 18.80 7.33
N THR A 1024 16.81 19.90 7.81
CA THR A 1024 17.34 20.60 8.98
C THR A 1024 17.20 19.77 10.25
N LEU A 1025 16.06 19.09 10.44
CA LEU A 1025 15.86 18.20 11.58
C LEU A 1025 16.85 17.02 11.53
N GLU A 1026 17.00 16.40 10.36
CA GLU A 1026 17.93 15.29 10.13
C GLU A 1026 19.38 15.69 10.44
N LEU A 1027 19.83 16.86 9.95
CA LEU A 1027 21.19 17.36 10.22
C LEU A 1027 21.42 17.70 11.70
N CYS A 1028 20.42 18.26 12.39
CA CYS A 1028 20.51 18.51 13.84
C CYS A 1028 20.66 17.21 14.63
N ILE A 1029 19.86 16.18 14.31
CA ILE A 1029 19.96 14.87 14.95
C ILE A 1029 21.32 14.22 14.64
N ALA A 1030 21.77 14.29 13.38
CA ALA A 1030 23.07 13.78 12.97
C ALA A 1030 24.23 14.43 13.74
N TYR A 1031 24.17 15.75 13.98
CA TYR A 1031 25.18 16.46 14.77
C TYR A 1031 25.28 15.94 16.22
N ILE A 1032 24.12 15.75 16.87
CA ILE A 1032 24.07 15.25 18.25
C ILE A 1032 24.67 13.85 18.32
N ILE A 1033 24.27 12.96 17.41
CA ILE A 1033 24.79 11.58 17.35
C ILE A 1033 26.30 11.57 17.11
N LEU A 1034 26.78 12.37 16.15
CA LEU A 1034 28.21 12.44 15.83
C LEU A 1034 29.03 13.00 16.99
N SER A 1035 28.51 14.01 17.71
CA SER A 1035 29.16 14.55 18.89
C SER A 1035 29.28 13.52 20.02
N ILE A 1036 28.22 12.74 20.27
CA ILE A 1036 28.24 11.63 21.23
C ILE A 1036 29.25 10.56 20.80
N ALA A 1037 29.30 10.21 19.51
CA ALA A 1037 30.24 9.24 18.98
C ALA A 1037 31.70 9.68 19.17
N LEU A 1038 32.02 10.95 18.90
CA LEU A 1038 33.36 11.51 19.14
C LEU A 1038 33.74 11.42 20.63
N ILE A 1039 32.83 11.75 21.55
CA ILE A 1039 33.06 11.63 23.00
C ILE A 1039 33.35 10.17 23.40
N ILE A 1040 32.56 9.22 22.90
CA ILE A 1040 32.75 7.79 23.18
C ILE A 1040 34.12 7.32 22.67
N ILE A 1041 34.50 7.71 21.45
CA ILE A 1041 35.80 7.34 20.87
C ILE A 1041 36.96 7.86 21.72
N ILE A 1042 36.87 9.11 22.20
CA ILE A 1042 37.85 9.68 23.14
C ILE A 1042 37.92 8.80 24.39
N LEU A 1043 36.78 8.51 25.05
CA LEU A 1043 36.76 7.69 26.27
C LEU A 1043 37.35 6.29 26.08
N ILE A 1044 37.13 5.66 24.91
CA ILE A 1044 37.70 4.35 24.57
C ILE A 1044 39.22 4.45 24.40
N LEU A 1045 39.69 5.43 23.63
CA LEU A 1045 41.11 5.56 23.31
C LEU A 1045 41.95 6.09 24.48
N LYS A 1046 41.33 6.68 25.51
CA LYS A 1046 41.98 7.03 26.77
C LYS A 1046 42.58 5.81 27.50
N ARG A 1047 42.09 4.59 27.22
CA ARG A 1047 42.55 3.35 27.86
C ARG A 1047 43.84 2.78 27.25
N LYS A 1048 44.32 3.29 26.12
CA LYS A 1048 45.57 2.83 25.51
C LYS A 1048 46.77 3.36 26.30
N ASP A 1049 47.83 2.57 26.36
CA ASP A 1049 49.09 2.95 27.02
C ASP A 1049 49.67 4.22 26.42
N ILE A 1050 50.24 5.07 27.28
CA ILE A 1050 50.86 6.34 26.91
C ILE A 1050 52.23 6.03 26.30
N ILE A 1051 52.41 6.39 25.02
CA ILE A 1051 53.67 6.19 24.30
C ILE A 1051 54.32 7.57 24.10
N TYR A 1052 55.59 7.70 24.51
CA TYR A 1052 56.42 8.86 24.21
C TYR A 1052 57.44 8.47 23.15
N VAL A 1053 57.58 9.29 22.10
CA VAL A 1053 58.54 9.10 21.02
C VAL A 1053 59.56 10.23 21.06
N GLN A 1054 60.84 9.87 21.00
CA GLN A 1054 61.95 10.82 20.97
C GLN A 1054 62.11 11.41 19.55
N GLN A 1055 62.14 12.73 19.46
CA GLN A 1055 62.31 13.49 18.22
C GLN A 1055 63.80 13.65 17.86
N TYR A 1056 64.09 14.10 16.63
CA TYR A 1056 65.45 14.31 16.11
C TYR A 1056 66.26 15.37 16.87
N ASN A 1057 65.59 16.30 17.55
CA ASN A 1057 66.22 17.27 18.45
C ASN A 1057 66.42 16.72 19.88
N TYR A 1058 66.27 15.41 20.07
CA TYR A 1058 66.35 14.68 21.34
C TYR A 1058 65.26 15.02 22.37
N THR A 1059 64.23 15.78 22.00
CA THR A 1059 63.06 16.05 22.88
C THR A 1059 62.05 14.90 22.81
N TRP A 1060 61.40 14.59 23.93
CA TRP A 1060 60.34 13.58 23.97
C TRP A 1060 58.99 14.21 23.67
N SER A 1061 58.21 13.56 22.83
CA SER A 1061 56.85 14.00 22.49
C SER A 1061 55.84 12.90 22.71
N TYR A 1062 54.65 13.28 23.18
CA TYR A 1062 53.56 12.35 23.38
C TYR A 1062 52.97 11.93 22.02
N GLU A 1063 52.87 10.62 21.77
CA GLU A 1063 52.24 10.10 20.56
C GLU A 1063 50.73 9.97 20.77
N CYS A 1064 49.96 10.90 20.20
CA CYS A 1064 48.53 10.88 20.39
C CYS A 1064 47.84 9.70 19.66
N PRO A 1065 47.08 8.83 20.36
CA PRO A 1065 46.39 7.69 19.75
C PRO A 1065 45.22 8.10 18.86
N LEU A 1066 44.69 9.33 19.00
CA LEU A 1066 43.65 9.88 18.13
C LEU A 1066 44.19 10.31 16.76
N ARG A 1067 45.52 10.39 16.59
CA ARG A 1067 46.16 10.92 15.38
C ARG A 1067 45.90 10.07 14.14
N SER A 1068 45.79 8.74 14.28
CA SER A 1068 45.45 7.85 13.17
C SER A 1068 43.98 7.96 12.75
N LEU A 1069 43.09 8.22 13.72
CA LEU A 1069 41.67 8.46 13.47
C LEU A 1069 41.46 9.82 12.79
N ASN A 1070 42.22 10.86 13.19
CA ASN A 1070 42.22 12.18 12.56
C ASN A 1070 42.39 12.10 11.04
N LEU A 1071 43.27 11.23 10.56
CA LEU A 1071 43.49 11.03 9.13
C LEU A 1071 42.20 10.63 8.40
N GLY A 1072 41.46 9.68 8.98
CA GLY A 1072 40.18 9.22 8.43
C GLY A 1072 39.12 10.32 8.46
N ILE A 1073 39.06 11.09 9.55
CA ILE A 1073 38.10 12.18 9.69
C ILE A 1073 38.42 13.34 8.74
N PHE A 1074 39.68 13.76 8.59
CA PHE A 1074 40.07 14.79 7.61
C PHE A 1074 39.75 14.39 6.17
N SER A 1075 39.93 13.11 5.84
CA SER A 1075 39.56 12.58 4.52
C SER A 1075 38.05 12.68 4.30
N PHE A 1076 37.25 12.33 5.30
CA PHE A 1076 35.80 12.42 5.26
C PHE A 1076 35.31 13.88 5.20
N GLU A 1077 35.86 14.78 6.02
CA GLU A 1077 35.54 16.21 6.02
C GLU A 1077 35.88 16.87 4.69
N SER A 1078 37.04 16.52 4.09
CA SER A 1078 37.42 17.00 2.76
C SER A 1078 36.39 16.60 1.69
N LEU A 1079 35.90 15.36 1.74
CA LEU A 1079 34.84 14.88 0.83
C LEU A 1079 33.50 15.59 1.06
N LEU A 1080 33.13 15.83 2.32
CA LEU A 1080 31.91 16.57 2.65
C LEU A 1080 31.98 18.00 2.11
N ILE A 1081 33.08 18.73 2.36
CA ILE A 1081 33.26 20.11 1.88
C ILE A 1081 33.30 20.13 0.35
N LEU A 1082 33.94 19.16 -0.30
CA LEU A 1082 33.91 19.03 -1.76
C LEU A 1082 32.47 18.86 -2.28
N PHE A 1083 31.67 18.00 -1.64
CA PHE A 1083 30.27 17.80 -1.98
C PHE A 1083 29.45 19.09 -1.80
N LEU A 1084 29.70 19.88 -0.74
CA LEU A 1084 29.08 21.19 -0.54
C LEU A 1084 29.42 22.15 -1.69
N VAL A 1085 30.68 22.24 -2.11
CA VAL A 1085 31.11 23.10 -3.23
C VAL A 1085 30.48 22.65 -4.56
N ILE A 1086 30.45 21.35 -4.84
CA ILE A 1086 29.85 20.80 -6.07
C ILE A 1086 28.35 21.12 -6.14
N ASN A 1087 27.62 20.86 -5.05
CA ASN A 1087 26.16 21.09 -5.01
C ASN A 1087 25.81 22.58 -5.08
N SER A 1088 26.66 23.44 -4.52
CA SER A 1088 26.41 24.87 -4.46
C SER A 1088 26.81 25.62 -5.73
N LYS A 1089 27.60 25.03 -6.64
CA LYS A 1089 28.01 25.65 -7.92
C LYS A 1089 26.83 26.22 -8.72
N ASN A 1090 25.70 25.50 -8.74
CA ASN A 1090 24.51 25.93 -9.49
C ASN A 1090 23.90 27.22 -8.92
N ILE A 1091 24.06 27.51 -7.63
CA ILE A 1091 23.48 28.67 -6.93
C ILE A 1091 24.08 29.99 -7.43
N LEU A 1092 25.28 29.97 -8.03
CA LEU A 1092 25.87 31.17 -8.63
C LEU A 1092 24.96 31.79 -9.70
N ASN A 1093 24.14 30.98 -10.38
CA ASN A 1093 23.19 31.41 -11.41
C ASN A 1093 21.78 31.75 -10.86
N TYR A 1094 21.59 31.73 -9.54
CA TYR A 1094 20.29 31.98 -8.91
C TYR A 1094 20.14 33.45 -8.53
N THR A 1095 18.90 33.93 -8.57
CA THR A 1095 18.43 35.23 -8.05
C THR A 1095 17.40 34.99 -6.95
N TYR A 1096 17.06 36.01 -6.17
CA TYR A 1096 16.33 35.94 -4.90
C TYR A 1096 16.99 35.01 -3.87
N ILE A 1097 18.29 35.23 -3.63
CA ILE A 1097 19.09 34.51 -2.64
C ILE A 1097 19.89 35.50 -1.78
N PHE A 1098 20.29 35.11 -0.57
CA PHE A 1098 21.20 35.92 0.23
C PHE A 1098 22.61 35.96 -0.37
N LYS A 1099 23.25 37.14 -0.36
CA LYS A 1099 24.62 37.31 -0.87
C LYS A 1099 25.63 36.46 -0.11
N CYS A 1100 25.42 36.26 1.20
CA CYS A 1100 26.25 35.39 2.02
C CYS A 1100 26.30 33.95 1.51
N THR A 1101 25.26 33.45 0.81
CA THR A 1101 25.30 32.11 0.21
C THR A 1101 26.34 32.02 -0.91
N ARG A 1102 26.58 33.08 -1.68
CA ARG A 1102 27.69 33.11 -2.65
C ARG A 1102 29.05 33.13 -1.94
N TYR A 1103 29.15 33.90 -0.85
CA TYR A 1103 30.37 33.91 -0.03
C TYR A 1103 30.66 32.56 0.63
N ILE A 1104 29.64 31.78 1.00
CA ILE A 1104 29.81 30.39 1.47
C ILE A 1104 30.47 29.50 0.41
N ILE A 1105 30.17 29.70 -0.88
CA ILE A 1105 30.80 28.92 -1.97
C ILE A 1105 32.29 29.27 -2.06
N TYR A 1106 32.64 30.55 -2.03
CA TYR A 1106 34.04 31.00 -2.02
C TYR A 1106 34.76 30.52 -0.76
N ALA A 1107 34.12 30.63 0.40
CA ALA A 1107 34.62 30.12 1.66
C ALA A 1107 34.84 28.60 1.59
N GLY A 1108 33.93 27.84 0.98
CA GLY A 1108 34.07 26.39 0.79
C GLY A 1108 35.28 25.99 -0.07
N MET A 1109 35.59 26.75 -1.13
CA MET A 1109 36.78 26.53 -1.96
C MET A 1109 38.09 26.82 -1.21
N ILE A 1110 38.08 27.83 -0.35
CA ILE A 1110 39.22 28.15 0.53
C ILE A 1110 39.33 27.10 1.66
N TRP A 1111 38.19 26.65 2.17
CA TRP A 1111 38.12 25.70 3.26
C TRP A 1111 38.65 24.33 2.87
N ILE A 1112 38.31 23.84 1.68
CA ILE A 1112 38.87 22.57 1.19
C ILE A 1112 40.37 22.68 0.95
N THR A 1113 40.89 23.82 0.49
CA THR A 1113 42.31 23.98 0.14
C THR A 1113 43.21 24.21 1.36
N PHE A 1114 42.78 25.04 2.31
CA PHE A 1114 43.58 25.43 3.48
C PHE A 1114 43.16 24.78 4.80
N GLY A 1115 42.08 23.99 4.81
CA GLY A 1115 41.56 23.28 5.98
C GLY A 1115 41.88 21.77 5.96
N PRO A 1116 40.89 20.86 5.93
CA PRO A 1116 41.16 19.42 6.08
C PRO A 1116 42.14 18.80 5.07
N LEU A 1117 42.22 19.31 3.82
CA LEU A 1117 43.15 18.77 2.82
C LEU A 1117 44.61 19.13 3.15
N ILE A 1118 44.89 20.33 3.66
CA ILE A 1118 46.26 20.69 4.02
C ILE A 1118 46.73 19.89 5.23
N ASP A 1119 45.82 19.58 6.16
CA ASP A 1119 46.10 18.69 7.29
C ASP A 1119 46.37 17.24 6.81
N LEU A 1120 45.65 16.78 5.79
CA LEU A 1120 45.91 15.48 5.14
C LEU A 1120 47.31 15.45 4.51
N ILE A 1121 47.67 16.48 3.73
CA ILE A 1121 48.99 16.59 3.09
C ILE A 1121 50.10 16.68 4.14
N SER A 1122 49.88 17.46 5.21
CA SER A 1122 50.83 17.62 6.32
C SER A 1122 51.08 16.31 7.05
N TYR A 1123 50.04 15.48 7.21
CA TYR A 1123 50.16 14.14 7.77
C TYR A 1123 50.95 13.21 6.84
N LEU A 1124 50.64 13.20 5.54
CA LEU A 1124 51.27 12.32 4.54
C LEU A 1124 52.73 12.68 4.25
N ALA A 1125 53.10 13.95 4.38
CA ALA A 1125 54.46 14.42 4.16
C ALA A 1125 55.50 13.83 5.14
N LYS A 1126 55.06 13.05 6.15
CA LYS A 1126 55.91 12.30 7.11
C LYS A 1126 57.14 13.11 7.55
N TYR A 1127 56.91 14.35 8.00
CA TYR A 1127 57.99 15.15 8.57
C TYR A 1127 58.32 14.64 9.97
N ASP A 1128 59.59 14.32 10.15
CA ASP A 1128 60.19 13.86 11.39
C ASP A 1128 60.18 14.89 12.55
N ASN A 1129 59.79 16.13 12.25
CA ASN A 1129 59.71 17.23 13.21
C ASN A 1129 58.25 17.64 13.46
N SER A 1130 57.68 17.18 14.58
CA SER A 1130 56.27 17.43 14.91
C SER A 1130 55.94 18.91 15.12
N ASN A 1131 56.90 19.72 15.58
CA ASN A 1131 56.70 21.14 15.83
C ASN A 1131 56.54 21.93 14.52
N VAL A 1132 57.24 21.52 13.46
CA VAL A 1132 57.09 22.12 12.12
C VAL A 1132 55.72 21.79 11.53
N ILE A 1133 55.28 20.53 11.65
CA ILE A 1133 53.93 20.10 11.21
C ILE A 1133 52.85 20.87 11.98
N LEU A 1134 52.99 20.97 13.31
CA LEU A 1134 52.04 21.68 14.15
C LEU A 1134 51.99 23.17 13.81
N GLY A 1135 53.15 23.83 13.71
CA GLY A 1135 53.23 25.24 13.34
C GLY A 1135 52.64 25.52 11.97
N PHE A 1136 52.89 24.64 11.00
CA PHE A 1136 52.30 24.73 9.66
C PHE A 1136 50.77 24.57 9.71
N SER A 1137 50.25 23.52 10.35
CA SER A 1137 48.80 23.28 10.49
C SER A 1137 48.08 24.39 11.25
N ILE A 1138 48.66 24.92 12.35
CA ILE A 1138 48.09 26.05 13.09
C ILE A 1138 48.03 27.28 12.20
N THR A 1139 49.11 27.59 11.47
CA THR A 1139 49.17 28.78 10.60
C THR A 1139 48.16 28.67 9.46
N THR A 1140 48.11 27.54 8.76
CA THR A 1140 47.19 27.36 7.62
C THR A 1140 45.74 27.31 8.07
N ASN A 1141 45.41 26.60 9.15
CA ASN A 1141 44.06 26.55 9.70
C ASN A 1141 43.62 27.92 10.25
N SER A 1142 44.50 28.67 10.91
CA SER A 1142 44.20 30.04 11.37
C SER A 1142 43.83 30.94 10.19
N ILE A 1143 44.64 30.92 9.13
CA ILE A 1143 44.37 31.67 7.89
C ILE A 1143 43.05 31.23 7.28
N CYS A 1144 42.81 29.92 7.18
CA CYS A 1144 41.58 29.35 6.64
C CYS A 1144 40.34 29.87 7.37
N TYR A 1145 40.26 29.65 8.69
CA TYR A 1145 39.07 30.03 9.48
C TYR A 1145 38.91 31.54 9.61
N PHE A 1146 40.00 32.31 9.61
CA PHE A 1146 39.94 33.76 9.55
C PHE A 1146 39.35 34.26 8.23
N ILE A 1147 39.75 33.67 7.09
CA ILE A 1147 39.17 34.01 5.79
C ILE A 1147 37.69 33.61 5.74
N ILE A 1148 37.32 32.44 6.26
CA ILE A 1148 35.90 32.01 6.34
C ILE A 1148 35.10 33.02 7.19
N PHE A 1149 35.63 33.42 8.35
CA PHE A 1149 35.03 34.45 9.20
C PHE A 1149 34.81 35.77 8.45
N ILE A 1150 35.84 36.28 7.77
CA ILE A 1150 35.74 37.51 6.98
C ILE A 1150 34.68 37.35 5.89
N LEU A 1151 34.76 36.30 5.06
CA LEU A 1151 33.82 36.10 3.96
C LEU A 1151 32.36 35.98 4.43
N PHE A 1152 32.14 35.40 5.61
CA PHE A 1152 30.80 35.21 6.15
C PHE A 1152 30.23 36.42 6.90
N ILE A 1153 31.06 37.21 7.60
CA ILE A 1153 30.62 38.28 8.51
C ILE A 1153 30.86 39.70 7.98
N TRP A 1154 31.86 39.89 7.12
CA TRP A 1154 32.31 41.23 6.70
C TRP A 1154 31.19 42.07 6.09
N ASP A 1155 30.32 41.45 5.27
CA ASP A 1155 29.17 42.14 4.68
C ASP A 1155 28.25 42.74 5.74
N LYS A 1156 27.91 41.96 6.78
CA LYS A 1156 27.05 42.37 7.88
C LYS A 1156 27.66 43.52 8.67
N VAL A 1157 28.92 43.37 9.08
CA VAL A 1157 29.62 44.39 9.87
C VAL A 1157 29.76 45.69 9.06
N TYR A 1158 30.17 45.58 7.80
CA TYR A 1158 30.34 46.72 6.91
C TYR A 1158 29.05 47.54 6.77
N TYR A 1159 27.92 46.89 6.50
CA TYR A 1159 26.64 47.59 6.33
C TYR A 1159 26.05 48.11 7.64
N ILE A 1160 26.29 47.44 8.79
CA ILE A 1160 25.91 47.95 10.12
C ILE A 1160 26.68 49.23 10.46
N LEU A 1161 28.01 49.24 10.25
CA LEU A 1161 28.85 50.41 10.50
C LEU A 1161 28.51 51.60 9.60
N ARG A 1162 28.01 51.33 8.39
CA ARG A 1162 27.53 52.36 7.45
C ARG A 1162 26.09 52.82 7.72
N HIS A 1163 25.41 52.26 8.73
CA HIS A 1163 23.97 52.47 8.98
C HIS A 1163 23.08 52.14 7.76
N GLN A 1164 23.53 51.19 6.94
CA GLN A 1164 22.81 50.68 5.78
C GLN A 1164 22.28 49.25 6.00
N ASP A 1165 22.27 48.81 7.26
CA ASP A 1165 21.80 47.50 7.73
C ASP A 1165 20.31 47.24 7.48
N ASN A 1166 19.53 48.29 7.23
CA ASN A 1166 18.11 48.19 6.91
C ASN A 1166 17.81 48.11 5.39
N ASN A 1167 18.81 48.31 4.53
CA ASN A 1167 18.63 48.24 3.08
C ASN A 1167 18.85 46.81 2.58
N CYS A 1168 17.77 46.16 2.14
CA CYS A 1168 17.78 44.76 1.74
C CYS A 1168 18.60 44.44 0.49
N HIS A 1169 18.77 45.40 -0.43
CA HIS A 1169 19.61 45.24 -1.63
C HIS A 1169 21.08 45.00 -1.31
N ASN A 1170 21.53 45.41 -0.11
CA ASN A 1170 22.91 45.25 0.31
C ASN A 1170 23.27 43.79 0.62
N TYR A 1171 22.32 42.99 1.10
CA TYR A 1171 22.58 41.62 1.56
C TYR A 1171 21.71 40.54 0.88
N PHE A 1172 20.69 40.94 0.12
CA PHE A 1172 19.85 40.04 -0.68
C PHE A 1172 20.02 40.34 -2.17
N LEU A 1173 20.23 39.31 -2.97
CA LEU A 1173 20.43 39.42 -4.41
C LEU A 1173 19.10 39.19 -5.13
N ALA A 1174 18.48 40.26 -5.63
CA ALA A 1174 17.29 40.20 -6.47
C ALA A 1174 17.55 41.01 -7.75
N VAL A 1175 18.00 40.32 -8.80
CA VAL A 1175 18.20 40.90 -10.13
C VAL A 1175 17.07 40.45 -11.05
N LYS A 1176 16.37 41.41 -11.63
CA LYS A 1176 15.34 41.17 -12.65
C LYS A 1176 15.96 41.25 -14.04
N LEU A 1177 15.69 40.25 -14.88
CA LEU A 1177 16.09 40.29 -16.29
C LEU A 1177 14.97 40.93 -17.12
N GLU A 1178 15.27 42.04 -17.79
CA GLU A 1178 14.35 42.61 -18.78
C GLU A 1178 14.22 41.68 -20.00
N LYS A 1179 13.02 41.66 -20.57
CA LYS A 1179 12.76 40.94 -21.83
C LYS A 1179 13.52 41.64 -22.95
N CYS A 1180 14.30 40.88 -23.70
CA CYS A 1180 14.97 41.39 -24.89
C CYS A 1180 13.92 41.77 -25.93
N PHE A 1181 13.70 43.05 -26.20
CA PHE A 1181 12.70 43.48 -27.18
C PHE A 1181 12.96 42.90 -28.58
N ILE A 1182 14.22 42.79 -29.00
CA ILE A 1182 14.61 42.31 -30.34
C ILE A 1182 14.23 40.84 -30.56
N HIS A 1183 14.49 39.97 -29.57
CA HIS A 1183 14.31 38.52 -29.71
C HIS A 1183 13.08 38.00 -28.95
N ASN A 1184 12.30 38.90 -28.35
CA ASN A 1184 11.19 38.60 -27.45
C ASN A 1184 11.53 37.50 -26.40
N SER A 1185 12.79 37.47 -25.95
CA SER A 1185 13.35 36.36 -25.18
C SER A 1185 14.10 36.84 -23.93
N PHE A 1186 13.93 36.13 -22.82
CA PHE A 1186 14.68 36.38 -21.59
C PHE A 1186 16.12 35.84 -21.68
N ASN A 1187 16.43 34.97 -22.64
CA ASN A 1187 17.72 34.28 -22.77
C ASN A 1187 18.62 34.79 -23.92
N CYS A 1188 18.24 35.89 -24.59
CA CYS A 1188 19.07 36.47 -25.67
C CYS A 1188 20.39 37.07 -25.08
N LYS A 1189 21.51 36.97 -25.81
CA LYS A 1189 22.82 37.57 -25.44
C LYS A 1189 22.94 39.09 -25.69
N CYS A 1190 21.85 39.79 -26.02
CA CYS A 1190 21.90 41.24 -26.22
C CYS A 1190 22.20 41.97 -24.90
N ASN A 1191 22.84 43.14 -24.97
CA ASN A 1191 23.11 43.99 -23.80
C ASN A 1191 21.80 44.41 -23.14
N LYS A 1192 21.43 43.73 -22.04
CA LYS A 1192 20.26 44.06 -21.21
C LYS A 1192 20.71 44.97 -20.06
N LYS A 1193 19.95 46.02 -19.79
CA LYS A 1193 20.10 46.79 -18.55
C LYS A 1193 19.52 45.95 -17.40
N GLN A 1194 20.27 45.83 -16.32
CA GLN A 1194 19.75 45.25 -15.08
C GLN A 1194 18.92 46.33 -14.39
N VAL A 1195 17.63 46.03 -14.13
CA VAL A 1195 16.75 46.91 -13.36
C VAL A 1195 16.65 46.36 -11.94
N GLU A 1196 16.86 47.23 -10.96
CA GLU A 1196 16.68 46.89 -9.54
C GLU A 1196 15.20 46.57 -9.26
N GLU A 1197 14.94 45.46 -8.55
CA GLU A 1197 13.58 45.06 -8.18
C GLU A 1197 13.01 46.00 -7.10
N ASN A 1198 11.68 46.12 -7.00
CA ASN A 1198 11.02 46.89 -5.94
C ASN A 1198 11.38 46.33 -4.54
N ASP A 1199 11.78 47.22 -3.61
CA ASP A 1199 12.06 46.95 -2.21
C ASP A 1199 11.01 46.05 -1.55
N GLU A 1200 9.73 46.25 -1.88
CA GLU A 1200 8.62 45.51 -1.30
C GLU A 1200 8.64 44.02 -1.66
N ASN A 1201 8.94 43.69 -2.91
CA ASN A 1201 9.07 42.30 -3.37
C ASN A 1201 10.25 41.61 -2.67
N ILE A 1202 11.38 42.31 -2.52
CA ILE A 1202 12.54 41.76 -1.81
C ILE A 1202 12.19 41.46 -0.36
N LYS A 1203 11.46 42.36 0.32
CA LYS A 1203 11.02 42.15 1.71
C LYS A 1203 10.09 40.95 1.83
N GLN A 1204 9.16 40.76 0.91
CA GLN A 1204 8.28 39.59 0.88
C GLN A 1204 9.06 38.29 0.68
N TYR A 1205 10.02 38.25 -0.25
CA TYR A 1205 10.90 37.09 -0.43
C TYR A 1205 11.75 36.81 0.82
N ILE A 1206 12.28 37.83 1.48
CA ILE A 1206 13.02 37.66 2.73
C ILE A 1206 12.12 37.10 3.83
N GLN A 1207 10.90 37.61 4.00
CA GLN A 1207 9.93 37.07 4.94
C GLN A 1207 9.58 35.61 4.62
N PHE A 1208 9.47 35.28 3.34
CA PHE A 1208 9.29 33.91 2.86
C PHE A 1208 10.49 33.02 3.25
N TYR A 1209 11.74 33.46 3.09
CA TYR A 1209 12.92 32.73 3.58
C TYR A 1209 12.93 32.55 5.10
N LYS A 1210 12.55 33.59 5.87
CA LYS A 1210 12.46 33.51 7.34
C LYS A 1210 11.46 32.45 7.76
N TYR A 1211 10.25 32.53 7.23
CA TYR A 1211 9.17 31.61 7.55
C TYR A 1211 9.56 30.16 7.25
N ASN A 1212 10.05 29.89 6.04
CA ASN A 1212 10.36 28.53 5.58
C ASN A 1212 11.66 27.94 6.15
N THR A 1213 12.41 28.72 6.93
CA THR A 1213 13.59 28.21 7.63
C THR A 1213 13.43 28.23 9.15
N GLN A 1214 12.28 28.66 9.65
CA GLN A 1214 11.95 28.66 11.07
C GLN A 1214 11.17 27.41 11.46
N ILE A 1215 11.89 26.43 12.01
CA ILE A 1215 11.33 25.12 12.39
C ILE A 1215 10.64 25.17 13.75
N PHE A 1216 11.20 25.96 14.66
CA PHE A 1216 10.69 26.12 16.01
C PHE A 1216 10.36 27.60 16.26
N THR A 1217 9.14 27.87 16.72
CA THR A 1217 8.73 29.16 17.24
C THR A 1217 8.56 29.03 18.74
N PHE A 1218 9.18 29.93 19.51
CA PHE A 1218 8.90 30.06 20.94
C PHE A 1218 7.71 31.02 21.09
N SER A 1219 6.55 30.51 21.48
CA SER A 1219 5.41 31.35 21.85
C SER A 1219 4.78 30.84 23.15
N ASN A 1220 4.42 31.77 24.03
CA ASN A 1220 3.83 31.50 25.35
C ASN A 1220 4.65 30.52 26.23
N GLY A 1221 5.99 30.62 26.20
CA GLY A 1221 6.88 29.76 26.98
C GLY A 1221 6.97 28.30 26.51
N ARG A 1222 6.43 27.98 25.33
CA ARG A 1222 6.48 26.65 24.72
C ARG A 1222 7.22 26.68 23.38
N ILE A 1223 7.92 25.59 23.07
CA ILE A 1223 8.52 25.35 21.76
C ILE A 1223 7.41 24.76 20.86
N ILE A 1224 7.00 25.51 19.84
CA ILE A 1224 6.02 25.05 18.84
C ILE A 1224 6.77 24.67 17.57
N TYR A 1225 6.56 23.44 17.09
CA TYR A 1225 7.06 22.99 15.80
C TYR A 1225 6.18 23.55 14.68
N ASN A 1226 6.76 24.36 13.79
CA ASN A 1226 6.03 25.00 12.71
C ASN A 1226 5.79 24.00 11.57
N ARG A 1227 4.57 23.42 11.50
CA ARG A 1227 4.20 22.49 10.43
C ARG A 1227 4.04 23.27 9.12
N SER A 1228 4.65 22.77 8.05
CA SER A 1228 4.70 23.39 6.71
C SER A 1228 3.34 23.74 6.08
N LYS A 1229 2.22 23.30 6.64
CA LYS A 1229 0.87 23.57 6.14
C LYS A 1229 0.38 25.02 6.37
N ASN A 1230 1.02 25.78 7.25
CA ASN A 1230 0.57 27.13 7.64
C ASN A 1230 1.32 28.28 6.91
N ALA A 1231 2.09 27.97 5.85
CA ALA A 1231 3.11 28.84 5.25
C ALA A 1231 2.67 29.79 4.13
N LEU A 1232 1.47 29.55 3.60
CA LEU A 1232 0.77 30.35 2.60
C LEU A 1232 -0.52 30.82 3.26
#